data_AF-A0A924JCX5-F1
#
_entry.id   AF-A0A924JCX5-F1
#
_cell.length_a   1.000
_cell.length_b   1.000
_cell.length_c   1.000
_cell.angle_alpha   90.00
_cell.angle_beta   90.00
_cell.angle_gamma   90.00
#
_symmetry.space_group_name_H-M   'P 1'
#
loop_
_entity.id
_entity.type
_entity.pdbx_description
1 polymer ?
#
loop_
_entity_poly.entity_id
_entity_poly.type
_entity_poly.pdbx_seq_one_letter_code
_entity_poly.pdbx_strand_id
1 'polypeptide(L)'
;MTTTGHSFNRLIIVSYRLPFKIQQSDAGTEIVQNSGGLVSAVLSMAEQMGGNADGTLSKIHWVGHADSSLNGIDPSTLENDSFVAHPVFIDNDVHAGFYEGFSNDLIWPLFHYFPTYAQFREADFQHYQQANTRFLEELNKLIQPGDLVWIHDFQLMLLPEQVRQSHPNATIGYFFHIPFPTFEIVKLLPRTWRQLLLRGLLGADVVGFHTLDYVQHFLQSVTEVLNLPVIDQRIVLPDRSVTVRDFPISIDFTKFSNSATATDVVIIRERNADLLRKHKLIFSVDRLDYTKGIPYRLQGYERFLEQYPDWHDKVTFVITVVPSRDQIPQYQELKRDIEETVGRINGLYGTIGWRPIIYSYTSLNFSELVALYTGCDVALITPVRDGMNLVAKEFVASRQDERGVLILSELAGAALELTDALIINPTDTQEVANAIKKGLEMPPEQQERRMKYMRQHLQNYNVFRWSNDFLTAFSETMTNQPNIETDLPVPAFITAFGEARHRLLLFDFDGTLAPIVNNPADAKPTDDLLAALRHLAGSSDLVIISGRSRAFLEKTFAGIPIRLVAEHGAFMKDPGEDWERLDLSGNEWVDPVRAIINQFVERFPGSALEEKETAVAWHYRMADANADDIETNAVDLATQLRRADSAVPLAVIQGNKVVEVKPAQHSKGTVALRIYEQTPFDFIISIGDDTTDEDMFRQMPNWAYTLKVGPGVTAARYRVARQKDVERLLRCMSEALVPVA
;
A
#
# COMPACT_ATOMS: atom_id res chain seq x y z
N MET A 1 13.40 13.39 25.66
CA MET A 1 12.92 13.29 24.28
C MET A 1 12.57 14.70 23.84
N THR A 2 13.42 15.31 23.03
CA THR A 2 13.17 16.63 22.43
C THR A 2 12.01 16.48 21.46
N THR A 3 10.92 17.17 21.72
CA THR A 3 9.74 17.30 20.85
C THR A 3 10.18 17.89 19.51
N THR A 4 10.30 17.04 18.49
CA THR A 4 10.34 17.47 17.09
C THR A 4 9.02 18.18 16.82
N GLY A 5 9.06 19.50 16.61
CA GLY A 5 7.87 20.30 16.33
C GLY A 5 7.10 19.71 15.16
N HIS A 6 5.87 19.27 15.41
CA HIS A 6 4.99 18.76 14.37
C HIS A 6 4.70 19.89 13.36
N SER A 7 4.75 19.58 12.06
CA SER A 7 4.63 20.55 10.96
C SER A 7 3.19 20.96 10.63
N PHE A 8 2.21 20.59 11.47
CA PHE A 8 0.78 20.83 11.24
C PHE A 8 0.15 21.61 12.40
N ASN A 9 -0.91 22.37 12.09
CA ASN A 9 -1.58 23.25 13.05
C ASN A 9 -2.62 22.51 13.92
N ARG A 10 -3.40 21.62 13.30
CA ARG A 10 -4.40 20.79 13.98
C ARG A 10 -4.41 19.38 13.41
N LEU A 11 -4.79 18.42 14.24
CA LEU A 11 -5.00 17.03 13.85
C LEU A 11 -6.49 16.73 13.73
N ILE A 12 -6.91 16.27 12.55
CA ILE A 12 -8.27 15.80 12.27
C ILE A 12 -8.21 14.29 12.06
N ILE A 13 -8.71 13.51 13.01
CA ILE A 13 -8.85 12.06 12.89
C ILE A 13 -10.19 11.74 12.26
N VAL A 14 -10.18 10.84 11.27
CA VAL A 14 -11.38 10.37 10.58
C VAL A 14 -11.42 8.87 10.66
N SER A 15 -12.46 8.32 11.27
CA SER A 15 -12.66 6.86 11.33
C SER A 15 -14.13 6.54 11.21
N TYR A 16 -14.48 5.27 10.93
CA TYR A 16 -15.87 4.89 10.80
C TYR A 16 -16.70 5.23 12.05
N ARG A 17 -16.20 5.03 13.27
CA ARG A 17 -16.95 5.29 14.51
C ARG A 17 -16.40 6.50 15.27
N LEU A 18 -17.29 7.18 15.97
CA LEU A 18 -16.89 8.09 17.05
C LEU A 18 -16.18 7.33 18.19
N PRO A 19 -15.34 8.02 19.00
CA PRO A 19 -14.59 7.37 20.07
C PRO A 19 -15.45 6.99 21.29
N PHE A 20 -16.74 7.32 21.26
CA PHE A 20 -17.72 7.05 22.30
C PHE A 20 -19.03 6.54 21.73
N LYS A 21 -19.84 5.99 22.62
CA LYS A 21 -21.25 5.69 22.43
C LYS A 21 -22.05 6.44 23.49
N ILE A 22 -23.31 6.66 23.20
CA ILE A 22 -24.22 7.28 24.15
C ILE A 22 -25.04 6.20 24.85
N GLN A 23 -25.10 6.29 26.17
CA GLN A 23 -25.91 5.44 27.00
C GLN A 23 -26.92 6.30 27.76
N GLN A 24 -28.21 6.00 27.60
CA GLN A 24 -29.26 6.59 28.42
C GLN A 24 -29.21 5.93 29.81
N SER A 25 -29.04 6.75 30.86
CA SER A 25 -29.11 6.34 32.26
C SER A 25 -30.28 7.02 32.97
N ASP A 26 -30.67 6.52 34.13
CA ASP A 26 -31.71 7.15 34.97
C ASP A 26 -31.34 8.60 35.40
N ALA A 27 -30.05 8.97 35.31
CA ALA A 27 -29.53 10.31 35.62
C ALA A 27 -29.37 11.21 34.38
N GLY A 28 -29.69 10.71 33.18
CA GLY A 28 -29.55 11.43 31.91
C GLY A 28 -28.67 10.71 30.89
N THR A 29 -28.31 11.44 29.83
CA THR A 29 -27.49 10.94 28.72
C THR A 29 -26.01 10.92 29.13
N GLU A 30 -25.40 9.73 29.18
CA GLU A 30 -24.00 9.52 29.54
C GLU A 30 -23.17 9.13 28.29
N ILE A 31 -21.96 9.69 28.19
CA ILE A 31 -21.02 9.38 27.13
C ILE A 31 -20.06 8.30 27.64
N VAL A 32 -20.13 7.12 27.03
CA VAL A 32 -19.29 5.98 27.39
C VAL A 32 -18.29 5.73 26.28
N GLN A 33 -17.01 5.67 26.62
CA GLN A 33 -15.94 5.40 25.65
C GLN A 33 -16.15 4.04 24.95
N ASN A 34 -15.92 4.00 23.63
CA ASN A 34 -16.00 2.76 22.88
C ASN A 34 -14.81 1.85 23.20
N SER A 35 -15.09 0.56 23.42
CA SER A 35 -14.07 -0.48 23.57
C SER A 35 -13.54 -0.90 22.19
N GLY A 36 -12.37 -0.38 21.83
CA GLY A 36 -11.69 -0.74 20.58
C GLY A 36 -10.23 -0.31 20.60
N GLY A 37 -9.37 -1.16 20.02
CA GLY A 37 -7.92 -0.94 20.02
C GLY A 37 -7.49 0.39 19.41
N LEU A 38 -8.07 0.75 18.25
CA LEU A 38 -7.83 2.05 17.60
C LEU A 38 -8.29 3.23 18.47
N VAL A 39 -9.50 3.14 19.02
CA VAL A 39 -10.07 4.21 19.86
C VAL A 39 -9.21 4.44 21.10
N SER A 40 -8.84 3.37 21.81
CA SER A 40 -7.95 3.49 22.97
C SER A 40 -6.58 4.04 22.57
N ALA A 41 -6.03 3.59 21.44
CA ALA A 41 -4.74 4.03 20.96
C ALA A 41 -4.70 5.54 20.66
N VAL A 42 -5.65 6.00 19.86
CA VAL A 42 -5.71 7.40 19.40
C VAL A 42 -6.11 8.35 20.54
N LEU A 43 -6.99 7.92 21.46
CA LEU A 43 -7.30 8.73 22.64
C LEU A 43 -6.11 8.89 23.58
N SER A 44 -5.36 7.81 23.83
CA SER A 44 -4.14 7.90 24.66
C SER A 44 -3.14 8.86 24.02
N MET A 45 -2.98 8.79 22.69
CA MET A 45 -2.16 9.75 21.94
C MET A 45 -2.67 11.19 22.11
N ALA A 46 -3.98 11.43 21.98
CA ALA A 46 -4.57 12.76 22.12
C ALA A 46 -4.33 13.36 23.51
N GLU A 47 -4.50 12.56 24.57
CA GLU A 47 -4.21 12.94 25.95
C GLU A 47 -2.74 13.33 26.14
N GLN A 48 -1.80 12.57 25.55
CA GLN A 48 -0.37 12.87 25.67
C GLN A 48 0.03 14.10 24.84
N MET A 49 -0.51 14.27 23.63
CA MET A 49 -0.27 15.46 22.80
C MET A 49 -0.82 16.73 23.45
N GLY A 50 -1.90 16.62 24.23
CA GLY A 50 -2.44 17.70 25.06
C GLY A 50 -1.59 18.05 26.30
N GLY A 51 -0.55 17.28 26.63
CA GLY A 51 0.26 17.44 27.84
C GLY A 51 1.46 18.39 27.75
N ASN A 52 1.71 19.07 26.62
CA ASN A 52 2.87 19.96 26.48
C ASN A 52 2.68 21.33 27.16
N ALA A 53 3.74 21.77 27.85
CA ALA A 53 3.76 22.76 28.93
C ALA A 53 3.46 24.24 28.58
N ASP A 54 2.94 24.57 27.39
CA ASP A 54 2.81 25.97 26.92
C ASP A 54 1.37 26.50 26.86
N GLY A 55 0.40 25.79 27.44
CA GLY A 55 -0.93 26.34 27.76
C GLY A 55 -1.81 26.78 26.57
N THR A 56 -1.41 26.48 25.34
CA THR A 56 -2.18 26.74 24.12
C THR A 56 -2.61 25.41 23.49
N LEU A 57 -3.69 24.84 24.01
CA LEU A 57 -4.22 23.53 23.58
C LEU A 57 -4.91 23.63 22.22
N SER A 58 -4.45 22.87 21.21
CA SER A 58 -5.28 22.51 20.05
C SER A 58 -5.91 21.14 20.30
N LYS A 59 -7.20 21.10 20.62
CA LYS A 59 -7.96 19.84 20.73
C LYS A 59 -7.88 19.06 19.42
N ILE A 60 -7.84 17.73 19.47
CA ILE A 60 -7.98 16.93 18.24
C ILE A 60 -9.43 17.03 17.74
N HIS A 61 -9.62 17.04 16.44
CA HIS A 61 -10.96 16.95 15.85
C HIS A 61 -11.21 15.51 15.42
N TRP A 62 -12.31 14.88 15.86
CA TRP A 62 -12.64 13.50 15.51
C TRP A 62 -13.91 13.45 14.68
N VAL A 63 -13.81 13.04 13.42
CA VAL A 63 -14.95 12.84 12.52
C VAL A 63 -15.31 11.35 12.48
N GLY A 64 -16.58 11.02 12.70
CA GLY A 64 -17.03 9.63 12.75
C GLY A 64 -18.55 9.47 12.58
N HIS A 65 -18.98 8.30 12.14
CA HIS A 65 -20.41 8.02 11.99
C HIS A 65 -21.14 8.07 13.34
N ALA A 66 -22.31 8.70 13.31
CA ALA A 66 -23.26 8.80 14.39
C ALA A 66 -24.59 8.17 13.98
N ASP A 67 -25.19 7.40 14.87
CA ASP A 67 -26.56 6.93 14.68
C ASP A 67 -27.58 8.03 15.04
N SER A 68 -28.86 7.76 14.79
CA SER A 68 -29.94 8.71 15.08
C SER A 68 -30.12 9.04 16.56
N SER A 69 -29.50 8.31 17.49
CA SER A 69 -29.57 8.61 18.93
C SER A 69 -28.80 9.88 19.30
N LEU A 70 -27.87 10.31 18.44
CA LEU A 70 -27.12 11.55 18.58
C LEU A 70 -27.89 12.78 18.05
N ASN A 71 -29.04 12.60 17.39
CA ASN A 71 -29.84 13.71 16.89
C ASN A 71 -30.43 14.54 18.04
N GLY A 72 -30.16 15.86 18.01
CA GLY A 72 -30.71 16.81 18.99
C GLY A 72 -29.96 16.87 20.33
N ILE A 73 -28.81 16.20 20.43
CA ILE A 73 -27.92 16.32 21.59
C ILE A 73 -27.15 17.64 21.52
N ASP A 74 -26.95 18.28 22.67
CA ASP A 74 -26.21 19.54 22.78
C ASP A 74 -24.76 19.34 22.28
N PRO A 75 -24.30 20.10 21.27
CA PRO A 75 -22.92 20.03 20.77
C PRO A 75 -21.84 20.17 21.84
N SER A 76 -22.13 20.87 22.96
CA SER A 76 -21.18 20.99 24.08
C SER A 76 -20.83 19.64 24.72
N THR A 77 -21.70 18.64 24.61
CA THR A 77 -21.44 17.28 25.11
C THR A 77 -20.51 16.49 24.20
N LEU A 78 -20.33 16.90 22.94
CA LEU A 78 -19.45 16.23 21.97
C LEU A 78 -18.00 16.74 22.06
N GLU A 79 -17.68 17.52 23.08
CA GLU A 79 -16.38 18.12 23.31
C GLU A 79 -15.90 17.82 24.75
N ASN A 80 -14.62 17.50 24.89
CA ASN A 80 -13.95 17.43 26.18
C ASN A 80 -12.57 18.10 26.09
N ASP A 81 -11.72 17.91 27.10
CA ASP A 81 -10.39 18.54 27.15
C ASP A 81 -9.43 18.00 26.07
N SER A 82 -9.66 16.79 25.57
CA SER A 82 -8.78 16.11 24.61
C SER A 82 -9.25 16.25 23.16
N PHE A 83 -10.56 16.19 22.90
CA PHE A 83 -11.10 16.17 21.55
C PHE A 83 -12.43 16.92 21.38
N VAL A 84 -12.72 17.27 20.13
CA VAL A 84 -14.03 17.72 19.64
C VAL A 84 -14.54 16.71 18.61
N ALA A 85 -15.72 16.13 18.83
CA ALA A 85 -16.31 15.15 17.94
C ALA A 85 -17.30 15.77 16.94
N HIS A 86 -17.20 15.31 15.69
CA HIS A 86 -17.96 15.79 14.54
C HIS A 86 -18.75 14.61 13.95
N PRO A 87 -20.05 14.50 14.26
CA PRO A 87 -20.87 13.36 13.87
C PRO A 87 -21.22 13.40 12.38
N VAL A 88 -21.07 12.25 11.71
CA VAL A 88 -21.51 12.03 10.33
C VAL A 88 -22.78 11.18 10.34
N PHE A 89 -23.90 11.81 9.99
CA PHE A 89 -25.19 11.14 9.87
C PHE A 89 -25.32 10.50 8.49
N ILE A 90 -25.69 9.22 8.45
CA ILE A 90 -25.86 8.43 7.23
C ILE A 90 -27.24 7.80 7.29
N ASP A 91 -27.99 7.90 6.19
CA ASP A 91 -29.31 7.30 6.06
C ASP A 91 -29.24 5.77 6.25
N ASN A 92 -30.26 5.17 6.87
CA ASN A 92 -30.20 3.75 7.30
C ASN A 92 -29.99 2.77 6.14
N ASP A 93 -30.56 3.04 4.97
CA ASP A 93 -30.41 2.26 3.75
C ASP A 93 -28.97 2.35 3.19
N VAL A 94 -28.43 3.56 3.14
CA VAL A 94 -27.04 3.81 2.74
C VAL A 94 -26.09 3.14 3.74
N HIS A 95 -26.36 3.26 5.03
CA HIS A 95 -25.55 2.66 6.08
C HIS A 95 -25.52 1.13 5.99
N ALA A 96 -26.67 0.50 5.78
CA ALA A 96 -26.75 -0.96 5.62
C ALA A 96 -25.93 -1.43 4.41
N GLY A 97 -26.10 -0.80 3.23
CA GLY A 97 -25.32 -1.16 2.04
C GLY A 97 -23.82 -0.84 2.15
N PHE A 98 -23.47 0.21 2.89
CA PHE A 98 -22.09 0.65 3.11
C PHE A 98 -21.34 -0.25 4.12
N TYR A 99 -21.89 -0.36 5.33
CA TYR A 99 -21.21 -0.97 6.47
C TYR A 99 -21.43 -2.48 6.50
N GLU A 100 -22.68 -2.93 6.52
CA GLU A 100 -22.99 -4.36 6.53
C GLU A 100 -22.68 -4.99 5.17
N GLY A 101 -23.07 -4.32 4.09
CA GLY A 101 -22.80 -4.72 2.71
C GLY A 101 -21.32 -4.58 2.31
N PHE A 102 -20.96 -3.50 1.62
CA PHE A 102 -19.65 -3.40 0.95
C PHE A 102 -18.46 -3.59 1.90
N SER A 103 -18.52 -3.00 3.10
CA SER A 103 -17.43 -3.09 4.06
C SER A 103 -17.31 -4.49 4.66
N ASN A 104 -18.39 -5.05 5.23
CA ASN A 104 -18.31 -6.28 6.03
C ASN A 104 -18.70 -7.56 5.30
N ASP A 105 -19.53 -7.51 4.23
CA ASP A 105 -19.85 -8.66 3.39
C ASP A 105 -18.92 -8.81 2.18
N LEU A 106 -18.16 -7.78 1.79
CA LEU A 106 -17.21 -7.85 0.66
C LEU A 106 -15.76 -7.62 1.07
N ILE A 107 -15.41 -6.41 1.51
CA ILE A 107 -14.00 -6.06 1.77
C ILE A 107 -13.43 -6.89 2.92
N TRP A 108 -14.14 -6.98 4.05
CA TRP A 108 -13.69 -7.76 5.21
C TRP A 108 -13.38 -9.24 4.88
N PRO A 109 -14.32 -10.05 4.35
CA PRO A 109 -14.02 -11.45 4.00
C PRO A 109 -12.89 -11.55 2.99
N LEU A 110 -12.94 -10.74 1.93
CA LEU A 110 -11.99 -10.83 0.84
C LEU A 110 -10.56 -10.52 1.32
N PHE A 111 -10.38 -9.44 2.08
CA PHE A 111 -9.06 -9.00 2.55
C PHE A 111 -8.50 -9.91 3.67
N HIS A 112 -9.37 -10.69 4.32
CA HIS A 112 -8.98 -11.75 5.24
C HIS A 112 -8.87 -13.13 4.57
N TYR A 113 -8.89 -13.22 3.23
CA TYR A 113 -8.71 -14.46 2.45
C TYR A 113 -9.87 -15.46 2.56
N PHE A 114 -11.10 -14.96 2.74
CA PHE A 114 -12.35 -15.73 2.71
C PHE A 114 -13.22 -15.36 1.50
N PRO A 115 -12.76 -15.58 0.25
CA PRO A 115 -13.51 -15.16 -0.94
C PRO A 115 -14.88 -15.85 -1.06
N THR A 116 -15.06 -17.03 -0.47
CA THR A 116 -16.35 -17.75 -0.42
C THR A 116 -17.43 -17.03 0.38
N TYR A 117 -17.03 -16.12 1.29
CA TYR A 117 -17.96 -15.30 2.07
C TYR A 117 -18.22 -13.94 1.43
N ALA A 118 -17.43 -13.54 0.42
CA ALA A 118 -17.52 -12.25 -0.22
C ALA A 118 -18.77 -12.12 -1.10
N GLN A 119 -19.54 -11.04 -0.92
CA GLN A 119 -20.75 -10.75 -1.68
C GLN A 119 -20.53 -9.55 -2.63
N PHE A 120 -20.67 -9.78 -3.93
CA PHE A 120 -20.44 -8.75 -4.95
C PHE A 120 -21.77 -8.11 -5.36
N ARG A 121 -22.13 -6.99 -4.73
CA ARG A 121 -23.37 -6.25 -5.01
C ARG A 121 -23.06 -4.82 -5.44
N GLU A 122 -23.52 -4.43 -6.63
CA GLU A 122 -23.27 -3.09 -7.17
C GLU A 122 -23.94 -1.98 -6.36
N ALA A 123 -25.16 -2.23 -5.86
CA ALA A 123 -25.87 -1.30 -4.99
C ALA A 123 -25.07 -0.98 -3.71
N ASP A 124 -24.42 -1.98 -3.12
CA ASP A 124 -23.57 -1.78 -1.92
C ASP A 124 -22.37 -0.89 -2.24
N PHE A 125 -21.76 -1.04 -3.43
CA PHE A 125 -20.67 -0.15 -3.83
C PHE A 125 -21.14 1.30 -4.01
N GLN A 126 -22.33 1.51 -4.58
CA GLN A 126 -22.93 2.85 -4.68
C GLN A 126 -23.17 3.46 -3.29
N HIS A 127 -23.71 2.69 -2.35
CA HIS A 127 -23.86 3.13 -0.95
C HIS A 127 -22.50 3.40 -0.29
N TYR A 128 -21.46 2.62 -0.60
CA TYR A 128 -20.11 2.87 -0.12
C TYR A 128 -19.52 4.20 -0.60
N GLN A 129 -19.74 4.54 -1.87
CA GLN A 129 -19.39 5.83 -2.43
C GLN A 129 -20.17 6.97 -1.76
N GLN A 130 -21.49 6.81 -1.59
CA GLN A 130 -22.35 7.80 -0.93
C GLN A 130 -21.92 8.06 0.52
N ALA A 131 -21.64 7.01 1.29
CA ALA A 131 -21.17 7.12 2.67
C ALA A 131 -19.83 7.89 2.74
N ASN A 132 -18.85 7.56 1.90
CA ASN A 132 -17.58 8.29 1.84
C ASN A 132 -17.80 9.79 1.50
N THR A 133 -18.72 10.09 0.58
CA THR A 133 -19.12 11.47 0.27
C THR A 133 -19.73 12.20 1.48
N ARG A 134 -20.51 11.53 2.34
CA ARG A 134 -21.02 12.14 3.59
C ARG A 134 -19.89 12.52 4.55
N PHE A 135 -18.85 11.69 4.65
CA PHE A 135 -17.65 12.03 5.42
C PHE A 135 -16.92 13.24 4.83
N LEU A 136 -16.81 13.32 3.50
CA LEU A 136 -16.24 14.48 2.81
C LEU A 136 -17.04 15.77 3.08
N GLU A 137 -18.37 15.70 3.04
CA GLU A 137 -19.26 16.83 3.32
C GLU A 137 -19.01 17.44 4.71
N GLU A 138 -18.77 16.58 5.71
CA GLU A 138 -18.44 17.04 7.06
C GLU A 138 -17.02 17.61 7.14
N LEU A 139 -16.04 16.94 6.52
CA LEU A 139 -14.66 17.41 6.47
C LEU A 139 -14.52 18.77 5.78
N ASN A 140 -15.30 19.03 4.73
CA ASN A 140 -15.29 20.32 4.02
C ASN A 140 -15.68 21.52 4.91
N LYS A 141 -16.41 21.29 6.00
CA LYS A 141 -16.76 22.33 6.97
C LYS A 141 -15.63 22.59 7.98
N LEU A 142 -14.68 21.66 8.10
CA LEU A 142 -13.71 21.61 9.19
C LEU A 142 -12.28 21.93 8.74
N ILE A 143 -11.87 21.43 7.56
CA ILE A 143 -10.50 21.51 7.07
C ILE A 143 -10.08 22.97 6.85
N GLN A 144 -8.92 23.32 7.40
CA GLN A 144 -8.25 24.60 7.24
C GLN A 144 -6.81 24.39 6.72
N PRO A 145 -6.20 25.40 6.08
CA PRO A 145 -4.81 25.32 5.67
C PRO A 145 -3.86 24.99 6.83
N GLY A 146 -3.00 23.99 6.61
CA GLY A 146 -2.04 23.50 7.62
C GLY A 146 -2.58 22.41 8.54
N ASP A 147 -3.83 21.96 8.37
CA ASP A 147 -4.34 20.79 9.09
C ASP A 147 -3.77 19.48 8.52
N LEU A 148 -3.59 18.49 9.41
CA LEU A 148 -3.33 17.10 9.06
C LEU A 148 -4.63 16.30 9.19
N VAL A 149 -5.10 15.72 8.09
CA VAL A 149 -6.27 14.83 8.05
C VAL A 149 -5.80 13.38 8.07
N TRP A 150 -6.01 12.67 9.18
CA TRP A 150 -5.60 11.28 9.33
C TRP A 150 -6.83 10.35 9.26
N ILE A 151 -6.95 9.64 8.15
CA ILE A 151 -8.08 8.77 7.81
C ILE A 151 -7.74 7.32 8.16
N HIS A 152 -8.69 6.61 8.75
CA HIS A 152 -8.48 5.25 9.25
C HIS A 152 -9.43 4.25 8.59
N ASP A 153 -8.81 3.16 8.14
CA ASP A 153 -9.39 1.84 7.91
C ASP A 153 -10.28 1.68 6.65
N PHE A 154 -10.56 0.42 6.33
CA PHE A 154 -11.13 -0.05 5.06
C PHE A 154 -12.53 0.48 4.74
N GLN A 155 -13.24 1.09 5.68
CA GLN A 155 -14.54 1.69 5.41
C GLN A 155 -14.39 3.03 4.63
N LEU A 156 -13.22 3.66 4.69
CA LEU A 156 -13.00 5.00 4.16
C LEU A 156 -11.94 5.04 3.04
N MET A 157 -11.84 3.99 2.22
CA MET A 157 -10.77 3.88 1.21
C MET A 157 -10.89 4.90 0.08
N LEU A 158 -12.09 5.45 -0.18
CA LEU A 158 -12.29 6.45 -1.25
C LEU A 158 -12.05 7.88 -0.77
N LEU A 159 -12.15 8.09 0.54
CA LEU A 159 -12.12 9.41 1.15
C LEU A 159 -10.83 10.21 0.90
N PRO A 160 -9.61 9.62 0.92
CA PRO A 160 -8.40 10.42 0.75
C PRO A 160 -8.36 11.15 -0.60
N GLU A 161 -8.75 10.48 -1.69
CA GLU A 161 -8.81 11.09 -3.03
C GLU A 161 -9.92 12.15 -3.10
N GLN A 162 -11.08 11.91 -2.49
CA GLN A 162 -12.16 12.89 -2.43
C GLN A 162 -11.74 14.17 -1.68
N VAL A 163 -11.00 14.01 -0.57
CA VAL A 163 -10.45 15.14 0.19
C VAL A 163 -9.39 15.86 -0.63
N ARG A 164 -8.46 15.14 -1.30
CA ARG A 164 -7.44 15.74 -2.17
C ARG A 164 -8.05 16.56 -3.32
N GLN A 165 -9.14 16.08 -3.93
CA GLN A 165 -9.83 16.79 -5.00
C GLN A 165 -10.47 18.09 -4.51
N SER A 166 -11.03 18.07 -3.29
CA SER A 166 -11.68 19.25 -2.68
C SER A 166 -10.66 20.23 -2.09
N HIS A 167 -9.56 19.70 -1.53
CA HIS A 167 -8.49 20.44 -0.87
C HIS A 167 -7.12 19.98 -1.42
N PRO A 168 -6.68 20.48 -2.59
CA PRO A 168 -5.46 20.03 -3.26
C PRO A 168 -4.19 20.12 -2.40
N ASN A 169 -4.15 21.05 -1.45
CA ASN A 169 -3.02 21.31 -0.57
C ASN A 169 -3.18 20.70 0.85
N ALA A 170 -4.23 19.90 1.10
CA ALA A 170 -4.41 19.25 2.40
C ALA A 170 -3.25 18.29 2.68
N THR A 171 -2.85 18.15 3.94
CA THR A 171 -1.93 17.07 4.34
C THR A 171 -2.78 15.88 4.76
N ILE A 172 -2.63 14.73 4.10
CA ILE A 172 -3.55 13.60 4.24
C ILE A 172 -2.78 12.32 4.59
N GLY A 173 -3.15 11.70 5.71
CA GLY A 173 -2.74 10.36 6.10
C GLY A 173 -3.82 9.34 5.92
N TYR A 174 -3.39 8.14 5.58
CA TYR A 174 -4.26 7.00 5.61
C TYR A 174 -3.60 5.84 6.34
N PHE A 175 -4.32 5.18 7.25
CA PHE A 175 -3.83 3.98 7.93
C PHE A 175 -4.82 2.82 7.78
N PHE A 176 -4.34 1.69 7.27
CA PHE A 176 -5.13 0.48 7.01
C PHE A 176 -4.91 -0.56 8.12
N HIS A 177 -5.96 -0.87 8.91
CA HIS A 177 -5.83 -1.69 10.14
C HIS A 177 -6.05 -3.19 9.92
N ILE A 178 -6.72 -3.56 8.84
CA ILE A 178 -6.89 -4.98 8.48
C ILE A 178 -5.74 -5.44 7.57
N PRO A 179 -5.58 -6.76 7.35
CA PRO A 179 -4.60 -7.25 6.38
C PRO A 179 -4.87 -6.66 4.98
N PHE A 180 -3.80 -6.25 4.29
CA PHE A 180 -3.89 -5.97 2.85
C PHE A 180 -3.52 -7.24 2.06
N PRO A 181 -4.42 -7.75 1.20
CA PRO A 181 -4.21 -9.04 0.55
C PRO A 181 -3.31 -8.92 -0.69
N THR A 182 -2.74 -10.05 -1.09
CA THR A 182 -1.97 -10.18 -2.34
C THR A 182 -2.78 -9.75 -3.56
N PHE A 183 -2.11 -9.33 -4.62
CA PHE A 183 -2.74 -8.90 -5.86
C PHE A 183 -3.77 -9.91 -6.42
N GLU A 184 -3.52 -11.21 -6.33
CA GLU A 184 -4.47 -12.24 -6.82
C GLU A 184 -5.84 -12.19 -6.13
N ILE A 185 -5.90 -11.80 -4.86
CA ILE A 185 -7.16 -11.61 -4.13
C ILE A 185 -7.80 -10.28 -4.51
N VAL A 186 -7.01 -9.20 -4.61
CA VAL A 186 -7.48 -7.89 -5.09
C VAL A 186 -8.08 -8.01 -6.50
N LYS A 187 -7.52 -8.90 -7.33
CA LYS A 187 -7.96 -9.16 -8.70
C LYS A 187 -9.36 -9.74 -8.80
N LEU A 188 -9.89 -10.33 -7.72
CA LEU A 188 -11.28 -10.82 -7.62
C LEU A 188 -12.30 -9.67 -7.60
N LEU A 189 -11.90 -8.47 -7.16
CA LEU A 189 -12.76 -7.30 -7.24
C LEU A 189 -13.01 -6.92 -8.71
N PRO A 190 -14.25 -6.45 -9.05
CA PRO A 190 -14.53 -5.83 -10.33
C PRO A 190 -13.49 -4.76 -10.67
N ARG A 191 -13.09 -4.69 -11.95
CA ARG A 191 -11.99 -3.85 -12.42
C ARG A 191 -12.18 -2.38 -12.02
N THR A 192 -13.39 -1.86 -12.17
CA THR A 192 -13.76 -0.49 -11.80
C THR A 192 -13.63 -0.25 -10.30
N TRP A 193 -14.08 -1.19 -9.46
CA TRP A 193 -14.04 -1.05 -8.00
C TRP A 193 -12.61 -1.03 -7.49
N ARG A 194 -11.76 -1.99 -7.90
CA ARG A 194 -10.36 -2.02 -7.45
C ARG A 194 -9.56 -0.81 -7.92
N GLN A 195 -9.83 -0.29 -9.12
CA GLN A 195 -9.20 0.94 -9.60
C GLN A 195 -9.59 2.14 -8.73
N LEU A 196 -10.89 2.27 -8.41
CA LEU A 196 -11.40 3.35 -7.56
C LEU A 196 -10.89 3.25 -6.13
N LEU A 197 -10.87 2.06 -5.53
CA LEU A 197 -10.37 1.83 -4.18
C LEU A 197 -8.87 2.15 -4.07
N LEU A 198 -8.05 1.63 -5.00
CA LEU A 198 -6.61 1.90 -4.98
C LEU A 198 -6.33 3.40 -5.22
N ARG A 199 -6.97 4.03 -6.21
CA ARG A 199 -6.85 5.49 -6.43
C ARG A 199 -7.31 6.28 -5.22
N GLY A 200 -8.40 5.84 -4.58
CA GLY A 200 -8.91 6.40 -3.33
C GLY A 200 -7.83 6.54 -2.27
N LEU A 201 -7.08 5.46 -2.03
CA LEU A 201 -5.96 5.44 -1.09
C LEU A 201 -4.79 6.34 -1.52
N LEU A 202 -4.53 6.43 -2.83
CA LEU A 202 -3.46 7.27 -3.35
C LEU A 202 -3.73 8.77 -3.15
N GLY A 203 -4.94 9.21 -2.81
CA GLY A 203 -5.23 10.58 -2.40
C GLY A 203 -4.42 11.08 -1.20
N ALA A 204 -3.96 10.15 -0.35
CA ALA A 204 -3.10 10.42 0.80
C ALA A 204 -1.66 10.77 0.40
N ASP A 205 -0.94 11.48 1.27
CA ASP A 205 0.51 11.70 1.16
C ASP A 205 1.30 10.53 1.76
N VAL A 206 0.78 9.95 2.85
CA VAL A 206 1.34 8.77 3.52
C VAL A 206 0.26 7.70 3.70
N VAL A 207 0.54 6.48 3.26
CA VAL A 207 -0.29 5.29 3.45
C VAL A 207 0.44 4.31 4.37
N GLY A 208 -0.14 4.05 5.54
CA GLY A 208 0.41 3.16 6.56
C GLY A 208 -0.28 1.80 6.60
N PHE A 209 0.51 0.75 6.77
CA PHE A 209 0.05 -0.63 7.04
C PHE A 209 0.69 -1.18 8.31
N HIS A 210 0.25 -2.34 8.80
CA HIS A 210 0.87 -2.95 9.98
C HIS A 210 2.19 -3.68 9.73
N THR A 211 2.39 -4.23 8.52
CA THR A 211 3.51 -5.12 8.22
C THR A 211 4.10 -4.80 6.85
N LEU A 212 5.37 -5.13 6.65
CA LEU A 212 6.06 -4.98 5.37
C LEU A 212 5.40 -5.80 4.25
N ASP A 213 4.86 -6.98 4.57
CA ASP A 213 4.14 -7.80 3.59
C ASP A 213 2.93 -7.06 3.02
N TYR A 214 2.16 -6.36 3.87
CA TYR A 214 1.00 -5.59 3.43
C TYR A 214 1.41 -4.39 2.57
N VAL A 215 2.53 -3.73 2.90
CA VAL A 215 3.14 -2.70 2.05
C VAL A 215 3.46 -3.27 0.67
N GLN A 216 4.16 -4.40 0.60
CA GLN A 216 4.54 -5.05 -0.66
C GLN A 216 3.31 -5.44 -1.50
N HIS A 217 2.29 -6.03 -0.87
CA HIS A 217 1.05 -6.40 -1.55
C HIS A 217 0.30 -5.18 -2.12
N PHE A 218 0.29 -4.06 -1.38
CA PHE A 218 -0.31 -2.82 -1.85
C PHE A 218 0.47 -2.22 -3.03
N LEU A 219 1.80 -2.10 -2.91
CA LEU A 219 2.67 -1.60 -3.99
C LEU A 219 2.53 -2.43 -5.27
N GLN A 220 2.49 -3.75 -5.13
CA GLN A 220 2.25 -4.66 -6.25
C GLN A 220 0.86 -4.42 -6.85
N SER A 221 -0.19 -4.33 -6.02
CA SER A 221 -1.55 -4.08 -6.50
C SER A 221 -1.69 -2.76 -7.24
N VAL A 222 -1.00 -1.70 -6.79
CA VAL A 222 -0.97 -0.41 -7.47
C VAL A 222 -0.24 -0.50 -8.81
N THR A 223 0.91 -1.16 -8.85
CA THR A 223 1.68 -1.35 -10.08
C THR A 223 0.86 -2.10 -11.13
N GLU A 224 0.22 -3.21 -10.75
CA GLU A 224 -0.54 -4.08 -11.65
C GLU A 224 -1.89 -3.49 -12.09
N VAL A 225 -2.58 -2.74 -11.22
CA VAL A 225 -3.92 -2.21 -11.51
C VAL A 225 -3.88 -0.81 -12.12
N LEU A 226 -2.96 0.04 -11.67
CA LEU A 226 -2.89 1.46 -12.05
C LEU A 226 -1.70 1.79 -12.96
N ASN A 227 -0.77 0.85 -13.15
CA ASN A 227 0.44 1.04 -13.96
C ASN A 227 1.27 2.26 -13.53
N LEU A 228 1.34 2.50 -12.22
CA LEU A 228 2.12 3.59 -11.63
C LEU A 228 3.51 3.10 -11.21
N PRO A 229 4.58 3.89 -11.42
CA PRO A 229 5.91 3.51 -10.99
C PRO A 229 6.03 3.57 -9.45
N VAL A 230 6.81 2.64 -8.92
CA VAL A 230 7.18 2.58 -7.50
C VAL A 230 8.69 2.71 -7.39
N ILE A 231 9.16 3.65 -6.57
CA ILE A 231 10.58 3.90 -6.29
C ILE A 231 10.72 4.02 -4.76
N ASP A 232 11.55 3.18 -4.14
CA ASP A 232 11.81 3.20 -2.69
C ASP A 232 10.55 3.27 -1.81
N GLN A 233 9.55 2.40 -2.09
CA GLN A 233 8.24 2.37 -1.43
C GLN A 233 7.41 3.67 -1.59
N ARG A 234 7.77 4.53 -2.55
CA ARG A 234 6.98 5.69 -2.97
C ARG A 234 6.29 5.38 -4.29
N ILE A 235 4.98 5.59 -4.34
CA ILE A 235 4.20 5.50 -5.56
C ILE A 235 4.23 6.87 -6.22
N VAL A 236 4.73 6.94 -7.45
CA VAL A 236 4.87 8.23 -8.13
C VAL A 236 3.63 8.54 -8.98
N LEU A 237 2.99 9.65 -8.65
CA LEU A 237 1.91 10.26 -9.39
C LEU A 237 2.46 11.37 -10.32
N PRO A 238 1.68 11.83 -11.33
CA PRO A 238 2.15 12.88 -12.25
C PRO A 238 2.63 14.16 -11.55
N ASP A 239 1.92 14.55 -10.50
CA ASP A 239 2.12 15.78 -9.74
C ASP A 239 2.90 15.55 -8.44
N ARG A 240 2.65 14.46 -7.72
CA ARG A 240 3.22 14.16 -6.38
C ARG A 240 3.73 12.72 -6.22
N SER A 241 4.20 12.36 -5.04
CA SER A 241 4.50 10.98 -4.65
C SER A 241 3.77 10.62 -3.36
N VAL A 242 3.39 9.35 -3.24
CA VAL A 242 2.72 8.79 -2.06
C VAL A 242 3.68 7.85 -1.36
N THR A 243 4.03 8.15 -0.11
CA THR A 243 4.92 7.31 0.69
C THR A 243 4.12 6.17 1.31
N VAL A 244 4.58 4.93 1.13
CA VAL A 244 3.95 3.75 1.72
C VAL A 244 4.92 3.09 2.68
N ARG A 245 4.52 2.86 3.94
CA ARG A 245 5.38 2.25 4.97
C ARG A 245 4.58 1.42 5.97
N ASP A 246 5.26 0.53 6.67
CA ASP A 246 4.70 -0.23 7.77
C ASP A 246 4.92 0.48 9.11
N PHE A 247 3.86 0.52 9.92
CA PHE A 247 3.86 0.99 11.30
C PHE A 247 2.97 0.03 12.11
N PRO A 248 3.55 -0.99 12.77
CA PRO A 248 2.77 -1.95 13.55
C PRO A 248 2.05 -1.23 14.69
N ILE A 249 0.71 -1.27 14.74
CA ILE A 249 -0.01 -0.61 15.84
C ILE A 249 0.27 -1.34 17.14
N SER A 250 0.34 -0.60 18.24
CA SER A 250 0.57 -1.15 19.58
C SER A 250 -0.43 -0.56 20.57
N ILE A 251 -0.25 -0.87 21.85
CA ILE A 251 -1.14 -0.46 22.95
C ILE A 251 -0.47 0.59 23.84
N ASP A 252 -1.26 1.22 24.71
CA ASP A 252 -0.72 1.92 25.87
C ASP A 252 -0.20 0.89 26.88
N PHE A 253 1.09 0.56 26.76
CA PHE A 253 1.76 -0.39 27.62
C PHE A 253 1.65 -0.02 29.11
N THR A 254 1.79 1.26 29.43
CA THR A 254 1.78 1.75 30.82
C THR A 254 0.42 1.56 31.45
N LYS A 255 -0.66 1.86 30.72
CA LYS A 255 -2.04 1.64 31.16
C LYS A 255 -2.29 0.18 31.54
N PHE A 256 -1.97 -0.78 30.66
CA PHE A 256 -2.19 -2.20 30.94
C PHE A 256 -1.26 -2.73 32.04
N SER A 257 0.02 -2.34 32.02
CA SER A 257 0.98 -2.74 33.04
C SER A 257 0.53 -2.28 34.43
N ASN A 258 0.20 -1.00 34.61
CA ASN A 258 -0.17 -0.45 35.93
C ASN A 258 -1.51 -0.98 36.45
N SER A 259 -2.43 -1.33 35.55
CA SER A 259 -3.75 -1.85 35.92
C SER A 259 -3.69 -3.26 36.51
N ALA A 260 -2.62 -4.02 36.26
CA ALA A 260 -2.44 -5.38 36.78
C ALA A 260 -2.47 -5.46 38.32
N THR A 261 -2.13 -4.37 39.01
CA THR A 261 -2.11 -4.25 40.47
C THR A 261 -3.23 -3.38 41.03
N ALA A 262 -4.18 -2.94 40.18
CA ALA A 262 -5.32 -2.14 40.64
C ALA A 262 -6.22 -2.95 41.59
N THR A 263 -6.77 -2.30 42.61
CA THR A 263 -7.49 -2.97 43.69
C THR A 263 -8.69 -3.78 43.19
N ASP A 264 -9.47 -3.20 42.28
CA ASP A 264 -10.63 -3.85 41.65
C ASP A 264 -10.21 -5.06 40.80
N VAL A 265 -9.13 -4.95 40.02
CA VAL A 265 -8.56 -6.05 39.23
C VAL A 265 -8.11 -7.20 40.14
N VAL A 266 -7.41 -6.91 41.24
CA VAL A 266 -6.94 -7.92 42.19
C VAL A 266 -8.13 -8.63 42.85
N ILE A 267 -9.16 -7.90 43.27
CA ILE A 267 -10.38 -8.48 43.85
C ILE A 267 -11.08 -9.41 42.86
N ILE A 268 -11.24 -8.98 41.59
CA ILE A 268 -11.88 -9.81 40.55
C ILE A 268 -11.03 -11.06 40.28
N ARG A 269 -9.70 -10.91 40.20
CA ARG A 269 -8.77 -12.03 39.96
C ARG A 269 -8.84 -13.07 41.08
N GLU A 270 -8.79 -12.64 42.35
CA GLU A 270 -8.87 -13.54 43.50
C GLU A 270 -10.22 -14.25 43.57
N ARG A 271 -11.32 -13.52 43.34
CA ARG A 271 -12.66 -14.11 43.25
C ARG A 271 -12.75 -15.17 42.16
N ASN A 272 -12.18 -14.89 40.97
CA ASN A 272 -12.16 -15.85 39.87
C ASN A 272 -11.30 -17.07 40.22
N ALA A 273 -10.15 -16.89 40.87
CA ALA A 273 -9.28 -17.98 41.29
C ALA A 273 -9.97 -18.92 42.31
N ASP A 274 -10.74 -18.37 43.25
CA ASP A 274 -11.51 -19.13 44.23
C ASP A 274 -12.64 -19.94 43.57
N LEU A 275 -13.37 -19.32 42.64
CA LEU A 275 -14.44 -19.98 41.89
C LEU A 275 -13.91 -21.12 41.00
N LEU A 276 -12.70 -20.97 40.46
CA LEU A 276 -12.06 -21.91 39.55
C LEU A 276 -11.12 -22.91 40.26
N ARG A 277 -11.19 -22.99 41.61
CA ARG A 277 -10.52 -24.02 42.43
C ARG A 277 -9.02 -24.22 42.16
N LYS A 278 -8.29 -23.17 41.75
CA LYS A 278 -6.86 -23.20 41.44
C LYS A 278 -6.44 -24.20 40.34
N HIS A 279 -7.32 -24.56 39.42
CA HIS A 279 -6.92 -25.26 38.19
C HIS A 279 -6.01 -24.36 37.34
N LYS A 280 -5.22 -24.97 36.45
CA LYS A 280 -4.54 -24.22 35.40
C LYS A 280 -5.57 -23.55 34.50
N LEU A 281 -5.35 -22.31 34.13
CA LEU A 281 -6.29 -21.53 33.34
C LEU A 281 -5.73 -21.20 31.96
N ILE A 282 -6.47 -21.59 30.93
CA ILE A 282 -6.28 -21.07 29.58
C ILE A 282 -7.31 -19.96 29.39
N PHE A 283 -6.91 -18.82 28.86
CA PHE A 283 -7.81 -17.72 28.57
C PHE A 283 -7.74 -17.29 27.11
N SER A 284 -8.89 -16.92 26.58
CA SER A 284 -9.02 -16.32 25.26
C SER A 284 -10.20 -15.37 25.22
N VAL A 285 -10.03 -14.25 24.51
CA VAL A 285 -11.07 -13.27 24.25
C VAL A 285 -10.99 -12.79 22.82
N ASP A 286 -12.12 -12.84 22.13
CA ASP A 286 -12.22 -12.42 20.73
C ASP A 286 -13.63 -11.92 20.43
N ARG A 287 -13.77 -11.09 19.40
CA ARG A 287 -15.09 -10.82 18.82
C ARG A 287 -15.58 -12.09 18.10
N LEU A 288 -16.90 -12.29 18.06
CA LEU A 288 -17.50 -13.29 17.18
C LEU A 288 -17.15 -12.93 15.74
N ASP A 289 -16.17 -13.63 15.16
CA ASP A 289 -15.69 -13.39 13.80
C ASP A 289 -14.90 -14.62 13.31
N TYR A 290 -15.16 -15.04 12.07
CA TYR A 290 -14.53 -16.24 11.49
C TYR A 290 -13.02 -16.10 11.34
N THR A 291 -12.51 -14.87 11.25
CA THR A 291 -11.07 -14.57 11.19
C THR A 291 -10.33 -14.93 12.48
N LYS A 292 -11.03 -15.04 13.62
CA LYS A 292 -10.45 -15.33 14.93
C LYS A 292 -10.16 -16.81 15.18
N GLY A 293 -10.57 -17.68 14.26
CA GLY A 293 -10.21 -19.10 14.29
C GLY A 293 -10.72 -19.84 15.54
N ILE A 294 -11.82 -19.38 16.15
CA ILE A 294 -12.39 -19.99 17.37
C ILE A 294 -12.70 -21.47 17.17
N PRO A 295 -13.28 -21.93 16.02
CA PRO A 295 -13.48 -23.36 15.80
C PRO A 295 -12.18 -24.18 15.86
N TYR A 296 -11.12 -23.72 15.19
CA TYR A 296 -9.82 -24.39 15.22
C TYR A 296 -9.20 -24.40 16.62
N ARG A 297 -9.42 -23.33 17.40
CA ARG A 297 -9.00 -23.24 18.80
C ARG A 297 -9.67 -24.31 19.67
N LEU A 298 -10.99 -24.47 19.51
CA LEU A 298 -11.76 -25.47 20.24
C LEU A 298 -11.34 -26.90 19.84
N GLN A 299 -11.12 -27.14 18.54
CA GLN A 299 -10.58 -28.41 18.04
C GLN A 299 -9.19 -28.71 18.62
N GLY A 300 -8.31 -27.70 18.69
CA GLY A 300 -6.97 -27.86 19.28
C GLY A 300 -7.02 -28.18 20.77
N TYR A 301 -7.93 -27.54 21.51
CA TYR A 301 -8.15 -27.85 22.93
C TYR A 301 -8.76 -29.24 23.14
N GLU A 302 -9.74 -29.62 22.32
CA GLU A 302 -10.28 -30.99 22.33
C GLU A 302 -9.19 -32.03 22.06
N ARG A 303 -8.37 -31.82 21.03
CA ARG A 303 -7.27 -32.70 20.69
C ARG A 303 -6.26 -32.83 21.83
N PHE A 304 -6.00 -31.74 22.55
CA PHE A 304 -5.19 -31.75 23.76
C PHE A 304 -5.82 -32.61 24.86
N LEU A 305 -7.13 -32.51 25.10
CA LEU A 305 -7.84 -33.34 26.08
C LEU A 305 -7.85 -34.83 25.70
N GLU A 306 -7.97 -35.16 24.40
CA GLU A 306 -7.87 -36.53 23.90
C GLU A 306 -6.49 -37.14 24.17
N GLN A 307 -5.44 -36.40 23.82
CA GLN A 307 -4.08 -36.91 23.81
C GLN A 307 -3.45 -36.94 25.21
N TYR A 308 -3.88 -36.04 26.11
CA TYR A 308 -3.29 -35.90 27.43
C TYR A 308 -4.36 -35.99 28.54
N PRO A 309 -4.93 -37.19 28.79
CA PRO A 309 -5.94 -37.40 29.83
C PRO A 309 -5.51 -37.01 31.24
N ASP A 310 -4.20 -36.99 31.51
CA ASP A 310 -3.64 -36.54 32.79
C ASP A 310 -3.96 -35.08 33.13
N TRP A 311 -4.37 -34.27 32.15
CA TRP A 311 -4.80 -32.89 32.34
C TRP A 311 -6.30 -32.74 32.66
N HIS A 312 -7.08 -33.82 32.59
CA HIS A 312 -8.49 -33.79 33.00
C HIS A 312 -8.58 -33.39 34.48
N ASP A 313 -9.58 -32.55 34.82
CA ASP A 313 -9.75 -31.99 36.17
C ASP A 313 -8.55 -31.15 36.69
N LYS A 314 -7.62 -30.75 35.82
CA LYS A 314 -6.47 -29.90 36.18
C LYS A 314 -6.38 -28.59 35.40
N VAL A 315 -7.12 -28.49 34.29
CA VAL A 315 -7.12 -27.30 33.43
C VAL A 315 -8.53 -26.91 33.02
N THR A 316 -8.80 -25.61 32.98
CA THR A 316 -10.05 -25.05 32.48
C THR A 316 -9.75 -24.00 31.43
N PHE A 317 -10.45 -24.09 30.30
CA PHE A 317 -10.37 -23.11 29.23
C PHE A 317 -11.52 -22.10 29.34
N VAL A 318 -11.19 -20.85 29.67
CA VAL A 318 -12.12 -19.72 29.71
C VAL A 318 -12.09 -19.03 28.35
N ILE A 319 -13.22 -19.02 27.66
CA ILE A 319 -13.39 -18.36 26.36
C ILE A 319 -14.50 -17.33 26.43
N THR A 320 -14.15 -16.08 26.15
CA THR A 320 -15.11 -14.98 26.05
C THR A 320 -15.24 -14.53 24.61
N VAL A 321 -16.46 -14.64 24.07
CA VAL A 321 -16.80 -14.18 22.73
C VAL A 321 -17.63 -12.91 22.84
N VAL A 322 -17.09 -11.81 22.32
CA VAL A 322 -17.77 -10.50 22.33
C VAL A 322 -18.74 -10.43 21.15
N PRO A 323 -20.03 -10.10 21.37
CA PRO A 323 -21.02 -9.97 20.31
C PRO A 323 -20.58 -9.01 19.20
N SER A 324 -20.79 -9.39 17.94
CA SER A 324 -20.37 -8.60 16.78
C SER A 324 -21.11 -9.03 15.53
N ARG A 325 -21.73 -8.07 14.85
CA ARG A 325 -22.37 -8.26 13.52
C ARG A 325 -23.42 -9.38 13.51
N ASP A 326 -24.17 -9.51 14.60
CA ASP A 326 -25.15 -10.58 14.84
C ASP A 326 -26.30 -10.63 13.81
N GLN A 327 -26.46 -9.61 12.96
CA GLN A 327 -27.45 -9.58 11.87
C GLN A 327 -26.98 -10.34 10.62
N ILE A 328 -25.67 -10.59 10.48
CA ILE A 328 -25.09 -11.25 9.30
C ILE A 328 -25.20 -12.78 9.46
N PRO A 329 -25.80 -13.52 8.50
CA PRO A 329 -26.08 -14.96 8.63
C PRO A 329 -24.85 -15.82 8.97
N GLN A 330 -23.69 -15.51 8.40
CA GLN A 330 -22.44 -16.24 8.61
C GLN A 330 -21.96 -16.14 10.06
N TYR A 331 -22.22 -15.02 10.74
CA TYR A 331 -21.87 -14.83 12.15
C TYR A 331 -22.82 -15.64 13.05
N GLN A 332 -24.11 -15.72 12.70
CA GLN A 332 -25.08 -16.54 13.43
C GLN A 332 -24.74 -18.03 13.33
N GLU A 333 -24.36 -18.50 12.14
CA GLU A 333 -23.89 -19.87 11.93
C GLU A 333 -22.62 -20.17 12.73
N LEU A 334 -21.61 -19.28 12.65
CA LEU A 334 -20.39 -19.42 13.44
C LEU A 334 -20.68 -19.50 14.95
N LYS A 335 -21.60 -18.68 15.45
CA LYS A 335 -22.01 -18.71 16.86
C LYS A 335 -22.61 -20.06 17.24
N ARG A 336 -23.51 -20.58 16.41
CA ARG A 336 -24.13 -21.90 16.62
C ARG A 336 -23.06 -22.98 16.67
N ASP A 337 -22.13 -23.00 15.71
CA ASP A 337 -21.07 -24.00 15.63
C ASP A 337 -20.13 -23.96 16.84
N ILE A 338 -19.81 -22.74 17.34
CA ILE A 338 -19.04 -22.54 18.57
C ILE A 338 -19.79 -23.11 19.77
N GLU A 339 -21.07 -22.75 19.95
CA GLU A 339 -21.88 -23.16 21.10
C GLU A 339 -22.11 -24.68 21.12
N GLU A 340 -22.37 -25.29 19.96
CA GLU A 340 -22.49 -26.74 19.80
C GLU A 340 -21.17 -27.45 20.13
N THR A 341 -20.05 -26.93 19.63
CA THR A 341 -18.72 -27.52 19.90
C THR A 341 -18.36 -27.43 21.38
N VAL A 342 -18.60 -26.28 22.03
CA VAL A 342 -18.41 -26.12 23.47
C VAL A 342 -19.28 -27.09 24.26
N GLY A 343 -20.57 -27.21 23.91
CA GLY A 343 -21.50 -28.13 24.55
C GLY A 343 -21.05 -29.58 24.42
N ARG A 344 -20.59 -29.97 23.23
CA ARG A 344 -20.07 -31.32 22.94
C ARG A 344 -18.81 -31.64 23.75
N ILE A 345 -17.80 -30.75 23.77
CA ILE A 345 -16.56 -30.96 24.55
C ILE A 345 -16.87 -31.05 26.04
N ASN A 346 -17.70 -30.15 26.57
CA ASN A 346 -18.11 -30.18 27.97
C ASN A 346 -18.91 -31.44 28.32
N GLY A 347 -19.75 -31.94 27.41
CA GLY A 347 -20.49 -33.18 27.60
C GLY A 347 -19.61 -34.44 27.56
N LEU A 348 -18.53 -34.42 26.76
CA LEU A 348 -17.63 -35.55 26.60
C LEU A 348 -16.62 -35.68 27.76
N TYR A 349 -16.03 -34.57 28.19
CA TYR A 349 -14.94 -34.58 29.19
C TYR A 349 -15.35 -34.05 30.56
N GLY A 350 -16.44 -33.30 30.66
CA GLY A 350 -16.85 -32.67 31.92
C GLY A 350 -17.32 -33.66 32.98
N THR A 351 -17.18 -33.26 34.24
CA THR A 351 -17.67 -34.00 35.40
C THR A 351 -18.57 -33.10 36.25
N ILE A 352 -19.15 -33.64 37.34
CA ILE A 352 -19.93 -32.84 38.28
C ILE A 352 -19.08 -31.70 38.89
N GLY A 353 -17.78 -31.94 39.08
CA GLY A 353 -16.86 -30.99 39.72
C GLY A 353 -16.07 -30.10 38.77
N TRP A 354 -16.03 -30.44 37.47
CA TRP A 354 -15.15 -29.81 36.50
C TRP A 354 -15.83 -29.55 35.16
N ARG A 355 -15.66 -28.32 34.67
CA ARG A 355 -16.06 -27.91 33.33
C ARG A 355 -14.80 -27.64 32.50
N PRO A 356 -14.54 -28.43 31.45
CA PRO A 356 -13.38 -28.24 30.59
C PRO A 356 -13.35 -26.85 29.94
N ILE A 357 -14.51 -26.33 29.54
CA ILE A 357 -14.67 -25.01 28.91
C ILE A 357 -15.72 -24.18 29.64
N ILE A 358 -15.36 -22.94 29.97
CA ILE A 358 -16.27 -21.88 30.43
C ILE A 358 -16.42 -20.88 29.28
N TYR A 359 -17.59 -20.89 28.64
CA TYR A 359 -17.93 -20.00 27.55
C TYR A 359 -18.84 -18.87 28.01
N SER A 360 -18.54 -17.65 27.58
CA SER A 360 -19.39 -16.48 27.79
C SER A 360 -19.56 -15.67 26.51
N TYR A 361 -20.81 -15.39 26.13
CA TYR A 361 -21.15 -14.50 25.02
C TYR A 361 -21.51 -13.10 25.56
N THR A 362 -20.50 -12.30 25.90
CA THR A 362 -20.67 -10.99 26.54
C THR A 362 -19.46 -10.09 26.31
N SER A 363 -19.64 -8.79 26.54
CA SER A 363 -18.51 -7.86 26.67
C SER A 363 -17.95 -7.91 28.10
N LEU A 364 -16.63 -7.81 28.22
CA LEU A 364 -15.94 -7.62 29.50
C LEU A 364 -15.62 -6.13 29.68
N ASN A 365 -15.77 -5.63 30.90
CA ASN A 365 -15.19 -4.33 31.22
C ASN A 365 -13.66 -4.45 31.35
N PHE A 366 -12.97 -3.31 31.41
CA PHE A 366 -11.51 -3.26 31.44
C PHE A 366 -10.91 -4.04 32.61
N SER A 367 -11.46 -3.89 33.82
CA SER A 367 -10.95 -4.54 35.02
C SER A 367 -11.16 -6.06 35.01
N GLU A 368 -12.30 -6.53 34.49
CA GLU A 368 -12.58 -7.96 34.28
C GLU A 368 -11.61 -8.59 33.29
N LEU A 369 -11.33 -7.87 32.19
CA LEU A 369 -10.40 -8.32 31.16
C LEU A 369 -8.97 -8.45 31.70
N VAL A 370 -8.47 -7.42 32.38
CA VAL A 370 -7.11 -7.43 32.98
C VAL A 370 -7.00 -8.49 34.09
N ALA A 371 -8.06 -8.71 34.86
CA ALA A 371 -8.10 -9.77 35.87
C ALA A 371 -7.95 -11.16 35.25
N LEU A 372 -8.55 -11.41 34.08
CA LEU A 372 -8.39 -12.67 33.34
C LEU A 372 -6.99 -12.78 32.71
N TYR A 373 -6.44 -11.71 32.12
CA TYR A 373 -5.07 -11.71 31.60
C TYR A 373 -4.02 -12.03 32.67
N THR A 374 -4.15 -11.43 33.85
CA THR A 374 -3.21 -11.62 34.97
C THR A 374 -3.46 -12.93 35.73
N GLY A 375 -4.69 -13.46 35.65
CA GLY A 375 -5.09 -14.69 36.34
C GLY A 375 -4.86 -15.98 35.56
N CYS A 376 -4.68 -15.93 34.24
CA CYS A 376 -4.49 -17.15 33.43
C CYS A 376 -3.04 -17.66 33.42
N ASP A 377 -2.83 -18.95 33.14
CA ASP A 377 -1.51 -19.53 32.90
C ASP A 377 -1.12 -19.47 31.42
N VAL A 378 -2.10 -19.58 30.53
CA VAL A 378 -1.90 -19.56 29.07
C VAL A 378 -2.91 -18.62 28.42
N ALA A 379 -2.44 -17.70 27.58
CA ALA A 379 -3.29 -16.98 26.64
C ALA A 379 -3.24 -17.69 25.28
N LEU A 380 -4.41 -18.08 24.75
CA LEU A 380 -4.52 -18.86 23.51
C LEU A 380 -5.15 -18.00 22.41
N ILE A 381 -4.31 -17.35 21.60
CA ILE A 381 -4.71 -16.36 20.59
C ILE A 381 -4.42 -16.91 19.19
N THR A 382 -5.43 -17.48 18.55
CA THR A 382 -5.25 -18.31 17.34
C THR A 382 -6.05 -17.82 16.12
N PRO A 383 -5.99 -16.52 15.75
CA PRO A 383 -6.67 -16.07 14.55
C PRO A 383 -6.10 -16.73 13.30
N VAL A 384 -6.96 -17.01 12.33
CA VAL A 384 -6.57 -17.56 11.02
C VAL A 384 -6.10 -16.45 10.06
N ARG A 385 -6.47 -15.19 10.33
CA ARG A 385 -5.87 -14.01 9.69
C ARG A 385 -6.20 -12.79 10.53
N ASP A 386 -5.21 -11.99 10.92
CA ASP A 386 -5.45 -10.78 11.70
C ASP A 386 -4.42 -9.70 11.33
N GLY A 387 -4.87 -8.45 11.20
CA GLY A 387 -3.99 -7.35 10.81
C GLY A 387 -2.88 -7.10 11.84
N MET A 388 -3.19 -7.27 13.13
CA MET A 388 -2.23 -7.16 14.22
C MET A 388 -2.55 -8.13 15.37
N ASN A 389 -3.75 -8.02 15.97
CA ASN A 389 -4.15 -8.66 17.24
C ASN A 389 -3.58 -7.97 18.50
N LEU A 390 -4.34 -7.00 19.02
CA LEU A 390 -3.95 -6.26 20.21
C LEU A 390 -4.18 -7.03 21.52
N VAL A 391 -5.12 -7.98 21.56
CA VAL A 391 -5.35 -8.87 22.73
C VAL A 391 -4.06 -9.57 23.16
N ALA A 392 -3.26 -10.06 22.19
CA ALA A 392 -1.96 -10.64 22.47
C ALA A 392 -1.00 -9.66 23.17
N LYS A 393 -0.96 -8.40 22.71
CA LYS A 393 -0.13 -7.35 23.30
C LYS A 393 -0.62 -6.92 24.69
N GLU A 394 -1.94 -6.81 24.87
CA GLU A 394 -2.60 -6.48 26.13
C GLU A 394 -2.30 -7.53 27.22
N PHE A 395 -2.37 -8.82 26.85
CA PHE A 395 -1.97 -9.91 27.73
C PHE A 395 -0.52 -9.73 28.21
N VAL A 396 0.43 -9.62 27.27
CA VAL A 396 1.86 -9.46 27.58
C VAL A 396 2.11 -8.24 28.47
N ALA A 397 1.53 -7.09 28.13
CA ALA A 397 1.69 -5.86 28.90
C ALA A 397 1.08 -5.96 30.32
N SER A 398 0.07 -6.79 30.53
CA SER A 398 -0.57 -6.99 31.85
C SER A 398 0.25 -7.91 32.77
N ARG A 399 1.17 -8.74 32.25
CA ARG A 399 1.97 -9.70 33.06
C ARG A 399 3.15 -9.09 33.80
N GLN A 400 2.89 -8.20 34.77
CA GLN A 400 3.96 -7.60 35.61
C GLN A 400 4.76 -8.65 36.39
N ASP A 401 4.17 -9.80 36.67
CA ASP A 401 4.81 -10.95 37.30
C ASP A 401 5.81 -11.67 36.38
N GLU A 402 5.87 -11.29 35.11
CA GLU A 402 6.61 -11.96 34.04
C GLU A 402 6.21 -13.44 33.87
N ARG A 403 5.03 -13.85 34.37
CA ARG A 403 4.54 -15.24 34.26
C ARG A 403 3.51 -15.37 33.15
N GLY A 404 3.14 -16.63 32.88
CA GLY A 404 2.17 -16.98 31.86
C GLY A 404 2.79 -17.19 30.49
N VAL A 405 2.09 -17.90 29.63
CA VAL A 405 2.54 -18.25 28.28
C VAL A 405 1.57 -17.72 27.25
N LEU A 406 2.08 -17.00 26.25
CA LEU A 406 1.32 -16.63 25.06
C LEU A 406 1.51 -17.72 24.00
N ILE A 407 0.40 -18.31 23.55
CA ILE A 407 0.33 -19.10 22.31
C ILE A 407 -0.31 -18.21 21.25
N LEU A 408 0.39 -17.98 20.14
CA LEU A 408 0.01 -17.00 19.14
C LEU A 408 0.07 -17.59 17.73
N SER A 409 -0.97 -17.35 16.94
CA SER A 409 -0.97 -17.69 15.51
C SER A 409 0.10 -16.94 14.73
N GLU A 410 0.83 -17.63 13.86
CA GLU A 410 1.72 -17.02 12.87
C GLU A 410 0.99 -16.09 11.89
N LEU A 411 -0.34 -16.21 11.78
CA LEU A 411 -1.19 -15.44 10.87
C LEU A 411 -1.74 -14.14 11.51
N ALA A 412 -1.27 -13.78 12.71
CA ALA A 412 -1.50 -12.49 13.34
C ALA A 412 -0.30 -11.56 13.13
N GLY A 413 -0.53 -10.29 12.77
CA GLY A 413 0.57 -9.32 12.63
C GLY A 413 1.47 -9.19 13.87
N ALA A 414 0.92 -9.38 15.08
CA ALA A 414 1.67 -9.34 16.34
C ALA A 414 2.72 -10.45 16.46
N ALA A 415 2.63 -11.54 15.68
CA ALA A 415 3.62 -12.62 15.69
C ALA A 415 5.00 -12.16 15.20
N LEU A 416 5.05 -11.14 14.35
CA LEU A 416 6.31 -10.54 13.87
C LEU A 416 7.07 -9.80 14.99
N GLU A 417 6.35 -9.34 16.02
CA GLU A 417 6.92 -8.61 17.15
C GLU A 417 7.09 -9.48 18.40
N LEU A 418 6.13 -10.37 18.67
CA LEU A 418 6.07 -11.21 19.87
C LEU A 418 6.73 -12.58 19.63
N THR A 419 7.96 -12.57 19.13
CA THR A 419 8.69 -13.78 18.68
C THR A 419 9.00 -14.80 19.78
N ASP A 420 9.00 -14.38 21.05
CA ASP A 420 9.17 -15.25 22.21
C ASP A 420 7.88 -15.97 22.64
N ALA A 421 6.75 -15.73 21.98
CA ALA A 421 5.54 -16.52 22.13
C ALA A 421 5.74 -17.96 21.60
N LEU A 422 4.81 -18.87 21.95
CA LEU A 422 4.68 -20.14 21.26
C LEU A 422 3.91 -19.89 19.96
N ILE A 423 4.65 -19.61 18.88
CA ILE A 423 4.09 -19.43 17.55
C ILE A 423 3.60 -20.76 16.99
N ILE A 424 2.38 -20.77 16.44
CA ILE A 424 1.72 -21.95 15.87
C ILE A 424 1.01 -21.62 14.56
N ASN A 425 0.76 -22.64 13.75
CA ASN A 425 -0.24 -22.59 12.69
C ASN A 425 -1.62 -22.93 13.30
N PRO A 426 -2.61 -22.02 13.26
CA PRO A 426 -3.90 -22.23 13.91
C PRO A 426 -4.72 -23.37 13.27
N THR A 427 -4.44 -23.73 12.02
CA THR A 427 -5.14 -24.82 11.33
C THR A 427 -4.55 -26.20 11.60
N ASP A 428 -3.33 -26.28 12.13
CA ASP A 428 -2.75 -27.52 12.62
C ASP A 428 -3.24 -27.80 14.04
N THR A 429 -4.34 -28.55 14.14
CA THR A 429 -4.95 -28.95 15.41
C THR A 429 -3.96 -29.67 16.34
N GLN A 430 -3.02 -30.44 15.78
CA GLN A 430 -2.04 -31.20 16.54
C GLN A 430 -0.94 -30.29 17.11
N GLU A 431 -0.52 -29.30 16.34
CA GLU A 431 0.42 -28.27 16.80
C GLU A 431 -0.20 -27.42 17.92
N VAL A 432 -1.46 -26.98 17.77
CA VAL A 432 -2.18 -26.23 18.82
C VAL A 432 -2.24 -27.06 20.11
N ALA A 433 -2.60 -28.35 20.03
CA ALA A 433 -2.65 -29.23 21.19
C ALA A 433 -1.27 -29.39 21.89
N ASN A 434 -0.21 -29.56 21.09
CA ASN A 434 1.16 -29.66 21.60
C ASN A 434 1.63 -28.36 22.25
N ALA A 435 1.27 -27.21 21.67
CA ALA A 435 1.59 -25.90 22.23
C ALA A 435 0.86 -25.64 23.55
N ILE A 436 -0.41 -26.06 23.67
CA ILE A 436 -1.17 -25.99 24.92
C ILE A 436 -0.45 -26.78 26.01
N LYS A 437 -0.10 -28.05 25.75
CA LYS A 437 0.67 -28.87 26.70
C LYS A 437 1.98 -28.20 27.10
N LYS A 438 2.75 -27.75 26.10
CA LYS A 438 4.04 -27.08 26.32
C LYS A 438 3.89 -25.81 27.15
N GLY A 439 2.84 -25.02 26.93
CA GLY A 439 2.55 -23.81 27.70
C GLY A 439 2.19 -24.11 29.15
N LEU A 440 1.35 -25.11 29.39
CA LEU A 440 0.94 -25.53 30.74
C LEU A 440 2.09 -26.14 31.57
N GLU A 441 3.01 -26.85 30.91
CA GLU A 441 4.18 -27.48 31.53
C GLU A 441 5.42 -26.56 31.57
N MET A 442 5.33 -25.35 31.01
CA MET A 442 6.48 -24.46 30.87
C MET A 442 7.04 -24.08 32.26
N PRO A 443 8.33 -24.32 32.54
CA PRO A 443 8.90 -23.94 33.82
C PRO A 443 8.86 -22.43 34.06
N PRO A 444 8.60 -22.00 35.32
CA PRO A 444 8.79 -20.65 35.83
C PRO A 444 9.84 -19.76 35.13
N GLU A 445 11.10 -20.21 35.12
CA GLU A 445 12.24 -19.46 34.59
C GLU A 445 12.13 -19.22 33.08
N GLN A 446 11.56 -20.18 32.34
CA GLN A 446 11.36 -20.04 30.90
C GLN A 446 10.21 -19.07 30.59
N GLN A 447 9.15 -19.07 31.41
CA GLN A 447 8.05 -18.10 31.27
C GLN A 447 8.57 -16.68 31.49
N GLU A 448 9.28 -16.45 32.60
CA GLU A 448 9.90 -15.16 32.96
C GLU A 448 10.78 -14.64 31.83
N ARG A 449 11.68 -15.48 31.32
CA ARG A 449 12.57 -15.09 30.22
C ARG A 449 11.80 -14.63 28.99
N ARG A 450 10.81 -15.41 28.53
CA ARG A 450 10.03 -15.09 27.32
C ARG A 450 9.17 -13.84 27.52
N MET A 451 8.47 -13.76 28.65
CA MET A 451 7.58 -12.65 28.96
C MET A 451 8.35 -11.34 29.09
N LYS A 452 9.51 -11.36 29.74
CA LYS A 452 10.38 -10.20 29.89
C LYS A 452 10.78 -9.57 28.56
N TYR A 453 11.24 -10.38 27.60
CA TYR A 453 11.64 -9.86 26.28
C TYR A 453 10.46 -9.28 25.50
N MET A 454 9.31 -9.97 25.49
CA MET A 454 8.10 -9.44 24.84
C MET A 454 7.61 -8.14 25.50
N ARG A 455 7.61 -8.07 26.84
CA ARG A 455 7.25 -6.85 27.58
C ARG A 455 8.20 -5.70 27.27
N GLN A 456 9.51 -5.96 27.25
CA GLN A 456 10.52 -4.94 26.93
C GLN A 456 10.33 -4.40 25.52
N HIS A 457 10.01 -5.25 24.54
CA HIS A 457 9.67 -4.82 23.18
C HIS A 457 8.45 -3.88 23.19
N LEU A 458 7.34 -4.31 23.80
CA LEU A 458 6.11 -3.50 23.86
C LEU A 458 6.26 -2.20 24.64
N GLN A 459 7.11 -2.18 25.67
CA GLN A 459 7.44 -0.96 26.41
C GLN A 459 8.15 0.06 25.51
N ASN A 460 9.08 -0.41 24.67
CA ASN A 460 9.87 0.41 23.74
C ASN A 460 9.10 0.79 22.46
N TYR A 461 8.16 -0.06 22.04
CA TYR A 461 7.33 0.11 20.85
C TYR A 461 5.84 0.02 21.24
N ASN A 462 5.37 1.09 21.87
CA ASN A 462 3.98 1.26 22.30
C ASN A 462 3.21 2.14 21.31
N VAL A 463 1.93 2.39 21.59
CA VAL A 463 1.07 3.20 20.73
C VAL A 463 1.62 4.61 20.44
N PHE A 464 2.29 5.22 21.41
CA PHE A 464 2.83 6.58 21.26
C PHE A 464 4.01 6.62 20.28
N ARG A 465 4.81 5.55 20.24
CA ARG A 465 5.85 5.41 19.24
C ARG A 465 5.26 5.16 17.86
N TRP A 466 4.25 4.29 17.74
CA TRP A 466 3.53 4.06 16.49
C TRP A 466 2.99 5.36 15.89
N SER A 467 2.33 6.19 16.69
CA SER A 467 1.81 7.47 16.19
C SER A 467 2.92 8.46 15.85
N ASN A 468 3.95 8.56 16.69
CA ASN A 468 5.08 9.44 16.42
C ASN A 468 5.82 9.05 15.13
N ASP A 469 6.04 7.76 14.89
CA ASP A 469 6.71 7.28 13.68
C ASP A 469 5.87 7.58 12.43
N PHE A 470 4.54 7.41 12.50
CA PHE A 470 3.63 7.80 11.43
C PHE A 470 3.64 9.32 11.17
N LEU A 471 3.59 10.14 12.22
CA LEU A 471 3.63 11.60 12.10
C LEU A 471 5.00 12.10 11.59
N THR A 472 6.10 11.46 11.98
CA THR A 472 7.45 11.80 11.52
C THR A 472 7.60 11.49 10.03
N ALA A 473 6.98 10.41 9.54
CA ALA A 473 6.99 10.08 8.12
C ALA A 473 6.38 11.20 7.25
N PHE A 474 5.44 11.99 7.77
CA PHE A 474 4.95 13.18 7.05
C PHE A 474 5.98 14.28 6.95
N SER A 475 6.62 14.60 8.07
CA SER A 475 7.66 15.63 8.07
C SER A 475 8.78 15.22 7.11
N GLU A 476 9.21 13.96 7.12
CA GLU A 476 10.15 13.43 6.13
C GLU A 476 9.63 13.57 4.69
N THR A 477 8.36 13.20 4.44
CA THR A 477 7.76 13.29 3.11
C THR A 477 7.71 14.73 2.61
N MET A 478 7.36 15.69 3.47
CA MET A 478 7.24 17.12 3.13
C MET A 478 8.59 17.82 2.99
N THR A 479 9.58 17.44 3.80
CA THR A 479 10.91 18.09 3.80
C THR A 479 11.85 17.46 2.76
N ASN A 480 11.70 16.16 2.49
CA ASN A 480 12.54 15.37 1.60
C ASN A 480 11.79 14.90 0.35
N GLN A 481 10.85 15.68 -0.21
CA GLN A 481 10.46 15.44 -1.60
C GLN A 481 11.70 15.70 -2.45
N PRO A 482 12.32 14.68 -3.06
CA PRO A 482 13.51 14.91 -3.85
C PRO A 482 13.10 15.80 -5.03
N ASN A 483 13.97 16.76 -5.39
CA ASN A 483 13.75 17.57 -6.59
C ASN A 483 13.65 16.69 -7.84
N ILE A 484 14.18 15.47 -7.81
CA ILE A 484 14.15 14.48 -8.89
C ILE A 484 13.69 13.15 -8.26
N GLU A 485 12.54 12.63 -8.64
CA GLU A 485 12.07 11.31 -8.16
C GLU A 485 12.79 10.20 -8.95
N THR A 486 13.79 9.56 -8.33
CA THR A 486 14.65 8.56 -8.97
C THR A 486 15.33 7.64 -7.93
N ASP A 487 15.65 6.41 -8.32
CA ASP A 487 16.54 5.50 -7.57
C ASP A 487 18.04 5.75 -7.85
N LEU A 488 18.35 6.68 -8.75
CA LEU A 488 19.71 7.10 -9.06
C LEU A 488 20.29 7.89 -7.87
N PRO A 489 21.51 7.56 -7.39
CA PRO A 489 22.20 8.37 -6.38
C PRO A 489 22.69 9.68 -7.01
N VAL A 490 21.79 10.65 -7.18
CA VAL A 490 22.02 11.91 -7.92
C VAL A 490 23.32 12.62 -7.51
N PRO A 491 23.65 12.82 -6.21
CA PRO A 491 24.89 13.51 -5.84
C PRO A 491 26.15 12.81 -6.35
N ALA A 492 26.25 11.49 -6.16
CA ALA A 492 27.39 10.70 -6.63
C ALA A 492 27.46 10.66 -8.16
N PHE A 493 26.30 10.56 -8.81
CA PHE A 493 26.16 10.63 -10.26
C PHE A 493 26.66 11.97 -10.83
N ILE A 494 26.25 13.10 -10.25
CA ILE A 494 26.66 14.44 -10.69
C ILE A 494 28.17 14.64 -10.48
N THR A 495 28.73 14.15 -9.37
CA THR A 495 30.19 14.18 -9.16
C THR A 495 30.92 13.36 -10.22
N ALA A 496 30.50 12.12 -10.47
CA ALA A 496 31.10 11.27 -11.51
C ALA A 496 31.01 11.91 -12.91
N PHE A 497 29.88 12.54 -13.22
CA PHE A 497 29.71 13.31 -14.46
C PHE A 497 30.68 14.50 -14.53
N GLY A 498 30.81 15.29 -13.47
CA GLY A 498 31.70 16.46 -13.43
C GLY A 498 33.18 16.10 -13.59
N GLU A 499 33.63 15.01 -12.96
CA GLU A 499 35.03 14.55 -12.99
C GLU A 499 35.44 13.90 -14.32
N ALA A 500 34.48 13.36 -15.07
CA ALA A 500 34.71 12.69 -16.34
C ALA A 500 35.25 13.65 -17.42
N ARG A 501 36.16 13.15 -18.27
CA ARG A 501 36.75 13.94 -19.36
C ARG A 501 36.15 13.63 -20.72
N HIS A 502 35.72 12.40 -20.94
CA HIS A 502 35.17 11.91 -22.21
C HIS A 502 33.80 11.30 -21.96
N ARG A 503 32.77 12.13 -22.15
CA ARG A 503 31.40 11.81 -21.78
C ARG A 503 30.56 11.52 -23.01
N LEU A 504 29.82 10.42 -22.98
CA LEU A 504 28.81 10.08 -23.98
C LEU A 504 27.42 10.16 -23.36
N LEU A 505 26.55 10.96 -23.97
CA LEU A 505 25.17 11.16 -23.52
C LEU A 505 24.22 10.68 -24.63
N LEU A 506 23.44 9.63 -24.36
CA LEU A 506 22.54 8.99 -25.32
C LEU A 506 21.10 9.16 -24.86
N PHE A 507 20.32 10.01 -25.54
CA PHE A 507 18.94 10.28 -25.12
C PHE A 507 17.94 9.93 -26.21
N ASP A 508 16.84 9.28 -25.81
CA ASP A 508 15.63 9.27 -26.64
C ASP A 508 14.96 10.66 -26.64
N PHE A 509 14.11 10.90 -27.63
CA PHE A 509 13.35 12.14 -27.73
C PHE A 509 11.97 12.06 -27.05
N ASP A 510 11.13 11.12 -27.46
CA ASP A 510 9.73 11.06 -27.05
C ASP A 510 9.62 10.51 -25.62
N GLY A 511 8.81 11.11 -24.75
CA GLY A 511 8.73 10.70 -23.34
C GLY A 511 9.98 10.94 -22.49
N THR A 512 11.12 11.27 -23.10
CA THR A 512 12.41 11.54 -22.43
C THR A 512 12.80 13.02 -22.48
N LEU A 513 12.97 13.60 -23.68
CA LEU A 513 13.31 15.03 -23.86
C LEU A 513 12.07 15.89 -24.18
N ALA A 514 10.97 15.27 -24.58
CA ALA A 514 9.69 15.93 -24.79
C ALA A 514 8.55 15.09 -24.18
N PRO A 515 7.48 15.70 -23.64
CA PRO A 515 6.35 14.95 -23.14
C PRO A 515 5.64 14.18 -24.26
N ILE A 516 5.11 13.00 -23.94
CA ILE A 516 4.26 12.25 -24.87
C ILE A 516 2.96 13.02 -25.05
N VAL A 517 2.70 13.48 -26.28
CA VAL A 517 1.49 14.21 -26.66
C VAL A 517 0.64 13.41 -27.64
N ASN A 518 -0.67 13.70 -27.66
CA ASN A 518 -1.61 12.99 -28.54
C ASN A 518 -1.28 13.15 -30.02
N ASN A 519 -0.89 14.37 -30.42
CA ASN A 519 -0.39 14.70 -31.75
C ASN A 519 1.14 14.79 -31.70
N PRO A 520 1.87 13.85 -32.31
CA PRO A 520 3.33 13.81 -32.27
C PRO A 520 4.02 15.10 -32.75
N ALA A 521 3.38 15.92 -33.60
CA ALA A 521 3.95 17.18 -34.08
C ALA A 521 4.03 18.29 -33.01
N ASP A 522 3.28 18.14 -31.91
CA ASP A 522 3.22 19.11 -30.81
C ASP A 522 4.26 18.82 -29.71
N ALA A 523 5.01 17.71 -29.82
CA ALA A 523 6.06 17.34 -28.90
C ALA A 523 7.24 18.31 -29.04
N LYS A 524 7.46 19.16 -28.03
CA LYS A 524 8.56 20.13 -28.02
C LYS A 524 9.28 20.12 -26.67
N PRO A 525 10.62 20.09 -26.67
CA PRO A 525 11.43 20.39 -25.50
C PRO A 525 11.14 21.80 -24.98
N THR A 526 11.31 22.02 -23.68
CA THR A 526 11.27 23.36 -23.09
C THR A 526 12.50 24.18 -23.48
N ASP A 527 12.39 25.51 -23.50
CA ASP A 527 13.53 26.40 -23.83
C ASP A 527 14.71 26.20 -22.84
N ASP A 528 14.39 26.02 -21.56
CA ASP A 528 15.36 25.69 -20.51
C ASP A 528 16.12 24.39 -20.81
N LEU A 529 15.40 23.36 -21.27
CA LEU A 529 16.00 22.09 -21.63
C LEU A 529 16.92 22.25 -22.85
N LEU A 530 16.50 22.99 -23.88
CA LEU A 530 17.35 23.27 -25.04
C LEU A 530 18.62 24.03 -24.66
N ALA A 531 18.54 24.95 -23.71
CA ALA A 531 19.71 25.65 -23.18
C ALA A 531 20.67 24.69 -22.45
N ALA A 532 20.14 23.80 -21.61
CA ALA A 532 20.94 22.78 -20.92
C ALA A 532 21.62 21.82 -21.92
N LEU A 533 20.88 21.32 -22.92
CA LEU A 533 21.43 20.45 -23.97
C LEU A 533 22.55 21.14 -24.76
N ARG A 534 22.41 22.45 -25.05
CA ARG A 534 23.46 23.23 -25.72
C ARG A 534 24.73 23.33 -24.89
N HIS A 535 24.60 23.51 -23.58
CA HIS A 535 25.76 23.57 -22.70
C HIS A 535 26.45 22.19 -22.58
N LEU A 536 25.66 21.12 -22.41
CA LEU A 536 26.17 19.75 -22.35
C LEU A 536 26.90 19.35 -23.64
N ALA A 537 26.33 19.67 -24.81
CA ALA A 537 26.92 19.39 -26.12
C ALA A 537 28.28 20.10 -26.36
N GLY A 538 28.56 21.18 -25.63
CA GLY A 538 29.83 21.91 -25.75
C GLY A 538 31.03 21.17 -25.15
N SER A 539 30.81 20.16 -24.30
CA SER A 539 31.88 19.44 -23.58
C SER A 539 31.67 17.93 -23.49
N SER A 540 30.66 17.40 -24.19
CA SER A 540 30.29 16.00 -24.17
C SER A 540 29.80 15.57 -25.55
N ASP A 541 29.99 14.30 -25.89
CA ASP A 541 29.39 13.71 -27.09
C ASP A 541 27.91 13.46 -26.81
N LEU A 542 27.07 14.42 -27.18
CA LEU A 542 25.62 14.33 -27.03
C LEU A 542 24.98 13.76 -28.29
N VAL A 543 24.22 12.69 -28.11
CA VAL A 543 23.55 11.93 -29.16
C VAL A 543 22.06 11.84 -28.85
N ILE A 544 21.23 12.23 -29.79
CA ILE A 544 19.77 12.03 -29.72
C ILE A 544 19.39 10.92 -30.67
N ILE A 545 18.84 9.83 -30.13
CA ILE A 545 18.43 8.65 -30.88
C ILE A 545 16.92 8.54 -30.86
N SER A 546 16.27 8.79 -31.99
CA SER A 546 14.81 8.91 -32.03
C SER A 546 14.19 8.18 -33.22
N GLY A 547 12.92 7.78 -33.08
CA GLY A 547 12.07 7.31 -34.19
C GLY A 547 11.57 8.42 -35.12
N ARG A 548 11.87 9.69 -34.82
CA ARG A 548 11.45 10.85 -35.60
C ARG A 548 12.25 11.01 -36.90
N SER A 549 11.66 11.74 -37.85
CA SER A 549 12.27 12.02 -39.15
C SER A 549 13.43 13.01 -39.05
N ARG A 550 14.33 12.96 -40.04
CA ARG A 550 15.49 13.85 -40.16
C ARG A 550 15.09 15.33 -40.09
N ALA A 551 14.09 15.72 -40.89
CA ALA A 551 13.61 17.10 -40.96
C ALA A 551 13.07 17.62 -39.61
N PHE A 552 12.41 16.74 -38.84
CA PHE A 552 11.92 17.09 -37.52
C PHE A 552 13.07 17.33 -36.53
N LEU A 553 14.06 16.42 -36.48
CA LEU A 553 15.19 16.53 -35.58
C LEU A 553 16.09 17.74 -35.92
N GLU A 554 16.36 17.98 -37.21
CA GLU A 554 17.12 19.15 -37.64
C GLU A 554 16.47 20.46 -37.24
N LYS A 555 15.15 20.56 -37.41
CA LYS A 555 14.41 21.76 -37.04
C LYS A 555 14.39 21.97 -35.53
N THR A 556 14.20 20.89 -34.76
CA THR A 556 14.06 20.95 -33.30
C THR A 556 15.38 21.30 -32.61
N PHE A 557 16.50 20.72 -33.06
CA PHE A 557 17.82 20.91 -32.46
C PHE A 557 18.72 21.87 -33.27
N ALA A 558 18.12 22.72 -34.09
CA ALA A 558 18.84 23.69 -34.91
C ALA A 558 19.76 24.58 -34.06
N GLY A 559 21.04 24.68 -34.45
CA GLY A 559 22.03 25.50 -33.76
C GLY A 559 22.51 24.92 -32.42
N ILE A 560 22.45 23.61 -32.25
CA ILE A 560 23.07 22.88 -31.15
C ILE A 560 24.00 21.80 -31.73
N PRO A 561 25.27 21.69 -31.28
CA PRO A 561 26.24 20.74 -31.85
C PRO A 561 26.00 19.30 -31.34
N ILE A 562 24.91 18.69 -31.79
CA ILE A 562 24.44 17.37 -31.34
C ILE A 562 24.53 16.37 -32.50
N ARG A 563 24.93 15.13 -32.21
CA ARG A 563 24.80 14.01 -33.14
C ARG A 563 23.35 13.54 -33.17
N LEU A 564 22.72 13.56 -34.34
CA LEU A 564 21.31 13.19 -34.50
C LEU A 564 21.21 11.83 -35.16
N VAL A 565 20.38 10.96 -34.60
CA VAL A 565 20.05 9.64 -35.15
C VAL A 565 18.54 9.57 -35.35
N ALA A 566 18.13 9.45 -36.61
CA ALA A 566 16.73 9.46 -37.02
C ALA A 566 16.23 8.04 -37.35
N GLU A 567 14.90 7.88 -37.36
CA GLU A 567 14.20 6.65 -37.75
C GLU A 567 14.79 5.40 -37.06
N HIS A 568 14.99 5.47 -35.75
CA HIS A 568 15.49 4.37 -34.91
C HIS A 568 16.86 3.80 -35.32
N GLY A 569 17.72 4.61 -35.94
CA GLY A 569 19.08 4.21 -36.28
C GLY A 569 19.38 4.09 -37.78
N ALA A 570 18.41 4.40 -38.65
CA ALA A 570 18.59 4.31 -40.09
C ALA A 570 19.43 5.45 -40.67
N PHE A 571 19.42 6.62 -40.03
CA PHE A 571 20.21 7.78 -40.45
C PHE A 571 20.96 8.36 -39.27
N MET A 572 22.16 8.87 -39.54
CA MET A 572 22.99 9.55 -38.56
C MET A 572 23.54 10.84 -39.15
N LYS A 573 23.67 11.87 -38.33
CA LYS A 573 24.29 13.14 -38.70
C LYS A 573 25.20 13.60 -37.58
N ASP A 574 26.47 13.77 -37.91
CA ASP A 574 27.46 14.35 -37.02
C ASP A 574 27.37 15.89 -36.98
N PRO A 575 27.78 16.53 -35.87
CA PRO A 575 27.75 18.00 -35.77
C PRO A 575 28.52 18.67 -36.90
N GLY A 576 27.82 19.41 -37.77
CA GLY A 576 28.40 20.13 -38.90
C GLY A 576 28.59 19.30 -40.18
N GLU A 577 28.18 18.03 -40.20
CA GLU A 577 28.22 17.15 -41.37
C GLU A 577 26.84 16.97 -42.01
N ASP A 578 26.79 16.30 -43.16
CA ASP A 578 25.54 15.89 -43.84
C ASP A 578 25.00 14.57 -43.27
N TRP A 579 23.73 14.27 -43.53
CA TRP A 579 23.13 12.99 -43.10
C TRP A 579 23.77 11.80 -43.84
N GLU A 580 24.29 10.85 -43.08
CA GLU A 580 24.69 9.53 -43.54
C GLU A 580 23.50 8.56 -43.38
N ARG A 581 23.16 7.85 -44.45
CA ARG A 581 22.21 6.74 -44.39
C ARG A 581 22.96 5.47 -43.96
N LEU A 582 22.65 4.96 -42.77
CA LEU A 582 23.23 3.75 -42.22
C LEU A 582 22.51 2.49 -42.71
N ASP A 583 21.20 2.60 -42.97
CA ASP A 583 20.41 1.50 -43.52
C ASP A 583 20.58 1.39 -45.04
N LEU A 584 21.36 0.40 -45.48
CA LEU A 584 21.59 0.09 -46.90
C LEU A 584 20.60 -0.95 -47.45
N SER A 585 19.59 -1.34 -46.68
CA SER A 585 18.57 -2.30 -47.11
C SER A 585 17.79 -1.78 -48.32
N GLY A 586 17.54 -2.65 -49.30
CA GLY A 586 16.68 -2.31 -50.45
C GLY A 586 15.20 -2.17 -50.05
N ASN A 587 14.42 -1.45 -50.84
CA ASN A 587 12.99 -1.18 -50.57
C ASN A 587 12.06 -2.35 -50.98
N GLU A 588 12.60 -3.51 -51.36
CA GLU A 588 11.84 -4.65 -51.89
C GLU A 588 10.80 -5.22 -50.90
N TRP A 589 10.98 -4.98 -49.61
CA TRP A 589 10.08 -5.42 -48.54
C TRP A 589 8.86 -4.50 -48.32
N VAL A 590 8.92 -3.25 -48.82
CA VAL A 590 7.92 -2.22 -48.54
C VAL A 590 6.57 -2.55 -49.19
N ASP A 591 6.57 -2.96 -50.46
CA ASP A 591 5.33 -3.27 -51.19
C ASP A 591 4.55 -4.44 -50.56
N PRO A 592 5.17 -5.58 -50.18
CA PRO A 592 4.51 -6.65 -49.43
C PRO A 592 3.92 -6.20 -48.09
N VAL A 593 4.67 -5.42 -47.31
CA VAL A 593 4.22 -4.91 -46.01
C VAL A 593 3.06 -3.93 -46.16
N ARG A 594 3.15 -3.01 -47.13
CA ARG A 594 2.10 -2.03 -47.45
C ARG A 594 0.80 -2.75 -47.82
N ALA A 595 0.88 -3.81 -48.61
CA ALA A 595 -0.28 -4.60 -49.00
C ALA A 595 -0.99 -5.25 -47.80
N ILE A 596 -0.24 -5.73 -46.80
CA ILE A 596 -0.80 -6.30 -45.58
C ILE A 596 -1.44 -5.19 -44.72
N ILE A 597 -0.71 -4.09 -44.46
CA ILE A 597 -1.22 -2.98 -43.62
C ILE A 597 -2.48 -2.36 -44.24
N ASN A 598 -2.54 -2.20 -45.56
CA ASN A 598 -3.70 -1.62 -46.23
C ASN A 598 -5.01 -2.41 -45.99
N GLN A 599 -4.93 -3.74 -45.82
CA GLN A 599 -6.12 -4.54 -45.46
C GLN A 599 -6.70 -4.13 -44.11
N PHE A 600 -5.84 -3.70 -43.18
CA PHE A 600 -6.25 -3.21 -41.86
C PHE A 600 -6.71 -1.76 -41.92
N VAL A 601 -6.07 -0.92 -42.74
CA VAL A 601 -6.53 0.47 -42.97
C VAL A 601 -7.95 0.49 -43.54
N GLU A 602 -8.24 -0.35 -44.53
CA GLU A 602 -9.59 -0.49 -45.11
C GLU A 602 -10.61 -1.03 -44.11
N ARG A 603 -10.18 -1.95 -43.24
CA ARG A 603 -11.05 -2.57 -42.22
C ARG A 603 -11.37 -1.65 -41.05
N PHE A 604 -10.47 -0.72 -40.70
CA PHE A 604 -10.60 0.18 -39.56
C PHE A 604 -10.61 1.65 -39.99
N PRO A 605 -11.80 2.21 -40.30
CA PRO A 605 -11.95 3.62 -40.65
C PRO A 605 -11.38 4.54 -39.57
N GLY A 606 -10.59 5.53 -39.99
CA GLY A 606 -9.88 6.45 -39.09
C GLY A 606 -8.48 6.00 -38.70
N SER A 607 -8.08 4.77 -39.03
CA SER A 607 -6.66 4.37 -39.03
C SER A 607 -5.96 4.85 -40.31
N ALA A 608 -4.62 4.94 -40.27
CA ALA A 608 -3.82 5.43 -41.39
C ALA A 608 -2.52 4.63 -41.55
N LEU A 609 -2.08 4.50 -42.80
CA LEU A 609 -0.73 4.06 -43.13
C LEU A 609 0.18 5.28 -43.20
N GLU A 610 1.30 5.22 -42.49
CA GLU A 610 2.39 6.19 -42.56
C GLU A 610 3.62 5.48 -43.17
N GLU A 611 4.12 6.02 -44.28
CA GLU A 611 5.34 5.54 -44.92
C GLU A 611 6.48 6.54 -44.64
N LYS A 612 7.48 6.08 -43.89
CA LYS A 612 8.74 6.79 -43.63
C LYS A 612 9.79 6.32 -44.64
N GLU A 613 10.98 6.93 -44.65
CA GLU A 613 12.02 6.55 -45.60
C GLU A 613 12.54 5.11 -45.39
N THR A 614 12.46 4.59 -44.17
CA THR A 614 12.92 3.23 -43.81
C THR A 614 11.93 2.40 -43.00
N ALA A 615 10.72 2.89 -42.78
CA ALA A 615 9.70 2.20 -42.00
C ALA A 615 8.29 2.38 -42.60
N VAL A 616 7.42 1.40 -42.34
CA VAL A 616 5.98 1.51 -42.63
C VAL A 616 5.22 1.27 -41.34
N ALA A 617 4.32 2.18 -40.99
CA ALA A 617 3.56 2.13 -39.75
C ALA A 617 2.05 2.18 -40.00
N TRP A 618 1.31 1.44 -39.17
CA TRP A 618 -0.14 1.51 -39.09
C TRP A 618 -0.55 2.23 -37.81
N HIS A 619 -1.12 3.43 -37.93
CA HIS A 619 -1.63 4.22 -36.82
C HIS A 619 -3.13 4.01 -36.67
N TYR A 620 -3.56 3.52 -35.51
CA TYR A 620 -4.98 3.23 -35.24
C TYR A 620 -5.56 4.01 -34.06
N ARG A 621 -4.86 5.05 -33.60
CA ARG A 621 -5.31 5.91 -32.49
C ARG A 621 -6.59 6.68 -32.79
N MET A 622 -6.78 7.09 -34.04
CA MET A 622 -7.93 7.87 -34.50
C MET A 622 -9.06 6.97 -35.07
N ALA A 623 -8.87 5.65 -35.04
CA ALA A 623 -9.91 4.71 -35.44
C ALA A 623 -11.03 4.69 -34.40
N ASP A 624 -12.27 4.47 -34.85
CA ASP A 624 -13.48 4.56 -34.04
C ASP A 624 -13.38 3.67 -32.78
N ALA A 625 -13.55 4.28 -31.59
CA ALA A 625 -13.38 3.61 -30.30
C ALA A 625 -14.42 2.51 -30.04
N ASN A 626 -15.50 2.47 -30.83
CA ASN A 626 -16.54 1.44 -30.79
C ASN A 626 -16.23 0.22 -31.68
N ALA A 627 -15.08 0.19 -32.37
CA ALA A 627 -14.62 -1.01 -33.07
C ALA A 627 -14.13 -2.04 -32.04
N ASP A 628 -15.04 -2.89 -31.58
CA ASP A 628 -14.69 -4.09 -30.81
C ASP A 628 -13.52 -4.81 -31.51
N ASP A 629 -12.49 -5.16 -30.74
CA ASP A 629 -11.29 -5.91 -31.15
C ASP A 629 -10.14 -5.18 -31.90
N ILE A 630 -10.08 -3.85 -31.98
CA ILE A 630 -8.95 -3.19 -32.70
C ILE A 630 -7.55 -3.54 -32.13
N GLU A 631 -7.42 -3.69 -30.80
CA GLU A 631 -6.16 -4.10 -30.17
C GLU A 631 -5.80 -5.56 -30.48
N THR A 632 -6.79 -6.44 -30.50
CA THR A 632 -6.61 -7.84 -30.91
C THR A 632 -6.14 -7.90 -32.37
N ASN A 633 -6.67 -7.03 -33.23
CA ASN A 633 -6.27 -6.94 -34.62
C ASN A 633 -4.88 -6.31 -34.80
N ALA A 634 -4.44 -5.41 -33.92
CA ALA A 634 -3.06 -4.93 -33.92
C ALA A 634 -2.06 -6.06 -33.63
N VAL A 635 -2.41 -6.98 -32.71
CA VAL A 635 -1.62 -8.20 -32.45
C VAL A 635 -1.65 -9.15 -33.66
N ASP A 636 -2.80 -9.30 -34.31
CA ASP A 636 -2.92 -10.12 -35.52
C ASP A 636 -2.08 -9.56 -36.67
N LEU A 637 -2.18 -8.25 -36.94
CA LEU A 637 -1.34 -7.55 -37.93
C LEU A 637 0.14 -7.78 -37.64
N ALA A 638 0.57 -7.57 -36.39
CA ALA A 638 1.95 -7.78 -36.00
C ALA A 638 2.40 -9.24 -36.24
N THR A 639 1.52 -10.21 -36.01
CA THR A 639 1.78 -11.63 -36.27
C THR A 639 1.89 -11.94 -37.76
N GLN A 640 1.01 -11.36 -38.59
CA GLN A 640 1.06 -11.51 -40.05
C GLN A 640 2.35 -10.91 -40.61
N LEU A 641 2.72 -9.70 -40.17
CA LEU A 641 3.93 -9.01 -40.60
C LEU A 641 5.21 -9.76 -40.18
N ARG A 642 5.23 -10.39 -39.00
CA ARG A 642 6.36 -11.25 -38.57
C ARG A 642 6.52 -12.52 -39.41
N ARG A 643 5.47 -12.96 -40.09
CA ARG A 643 5.45 -14.14 -40.96
C ARG A 643 5.60 -13.79 -42.44
N ALA A 644 5.63 -12.51 -42.79
CA ALA A 644 5.77 -12.07 -44.16
C ALA A 644 7.14 -12.52 -44.70
N ASP A 645 7.11 -13.25 -45.83
CA ASP A 645 8.33 -13.67 -46.51
C ASP A 645 8.94 -12.43 -47.19
N SER A 646 10.14 -12.05 -46.75
CA SER A 646 10.82 -10.82 -47.15
C SER A 646 12.28 -11.10 -47.42
N ALA A 647 12.82 -10.49 -48.49
CA ALA A 647 14.23 -10.60 -48.86
C ALA A 647 15.17 -10.01 -47.79
N VAL A 648 14.64 -9.15 -46.90
CA VAL A 648 15.36 -8.54 -45.78
C VAL A 648 14.68 -8.97 -44.46
N PRO A 649 15.44 -9.35 -43.42
CA PRO A 649 14.86 -9.61 -42.10
C PRO A 649 14.14 -8.38 -41.56
N LEU A 650 12.85 -8.50 -41.18
CA LEU A 650 12.03 -7.40 -40.69
C LEU A 650 11.84 -7.47 -39.17
N ALA A 651 11.88 -6.33 -38.52
CA ALA A 651 11.48 -6.13 -37.13
C ALA A 651 10.09 -5.51 -37.10
N VAL A 652 9.19 -6.09 -36.30
CA VAL A 652 7.82 -5.61 -36.09
C VAL A 652 7.68 -5.10 -34.67
N ILE A 653 7.52 -3.79 -34.54
CA ILE A 653 7.43 -3.06 -33.28
C ILE A 653 5.97 -2.71 -33.03
N GLN A 654 5.43 -3.18 -31.91
CA GLN A 654 4.10 -2.82 -31.46
C GLN A 654 4.23 -1.72 -30.40
N GLY A 655 3.89 -0.50 -30.80
CA GLY A 655 3.92 0.70 -29.94
C GLY A 655 2.54 1.06 -29.41
N ASN A 656 2.44 2.20 -28.71
CA ASN A 656 1.17 2.66 -28.17
C ASN A 656 0.22 3.18 -29.27
N LYS A 657 -0.74 2.34 -29.68
CA LYS A 657 -1.68 2.57 -30.78
C LYS A 657 -1.04 2.66 -32.17
N VAL A 658 0.06 1.93 -32.37
CA VAL A 658 0.78 1.84 -33.65
C VAL A 658 1.44 0.47 -33.82
N VAL A 659 1.45 -0.07 -35.06
CA VAL A 659 2.30 -1.21 -35.44
C VAL A 659 3.26 -0.74 -36.52
N GLU A 660 4.56 -0.71 -36.22
CA GLU A 660 5.61 -0.27 -37.14
C GLU A 660 6.47 -1.46 -37.61
N VAL A 661 6.83 -1.46 -38.89
CA VAL A 661 7.72 -2.45 -39.50
C VAL A 661 8.91 -1.75 -40.16
N LYS A 662 10.09 -2.31 -39.94
CA LYS A 662 11.35 -1.83 -40.51
C LYS A 662 12.36 -2.99 -40.66
N PRO A 663 13.48 -2.81 -41.39
CA PRO A 663 14.57 -3.77 -41.41
C PRO A 663 15.16 -4.03 -40.00
N ALA A 664 15.37 -5.29 -39.66
CA ALA A 664 15.81 -5.71 -38.32
C ALA A 664 17.28 -5.39 -38.01
N GLN A 665 18.09 -5.08 -39.02
CA GLN A 665 19.54 -4.89 -38.86
C GLN A 665 19.92 -3.59 -38.13
N HIS A 666 18.98 -2.65 -37.97
CA HIS A 666 19.23 -1.35 -37.35
C HIS A 666 18.22 -1.05 -36.22
N SER A 667 18.77 -0.88 -35.01
CA SER A 667 18.05 -0.49 -33.79
C SER A 667 18.78 0.64 -33.07
N LYS A 668 18.09 1.27 -32.12
CA LYS A 668 18.71 2.24 -31.18
C LYS A 668 19.95 1.62 -30.51
N GLY A 669 19.86 0.35 -30.11
CA GLY A 669 20.96 -0.40 -29.50
C GLY A 669 22.17 -0.59 -30.41
N THR A 670 21.98 -0.97 -31.67
CA THR A 670 23.11 -1.17 -32.60
C THR A 670 23.87 0.13 -32.88
N VAL A 671 23.16 1.26 -32.96
CA VAL A 671 23.81 2.57 -33.17
C VAL A 671 24.51 3.03 -31.90
N ALA A 672 23.88 2.86 -30.73
CA ALA A 672 24.52 3.20 -29.46
C ALA A 672 25.81 2.40 -29.24
N LEU A 673 25.82 1.10 -29.57
CA LEU A 673 27.02 0.26 -29.54
C LEU A 673 28.09 0.78 -30.50
N ARG A 674 27.74 1.07 -31.76
CA ARG A 674 28.67 1.62 -32.75
C ARG A 674 29.33 2.91 -32.29
N ILE A 675 28.58 3.81 -31.66
CA ILE A 675 29.10 5.09 -31.15
C ILE A 675 30.04 4.84 -29.96
N TYR A 676 29.62 3.99 -29.03
CA TYR A 676 30.43 3.65 -27.86
C TYR A 676 31.77 3.00 -28.22
N GLU A 677 31.81 2.11 -29.22
CA GLU A 677 33.04 1.40 -29.61
C GLU A 677 34.06 2.26 -30.36
N GLN A 678 33.66 3.43 -30.87
CA GLN A 678 34.53 4.32 -31.64
C GLN A 678 35.53 5.09 -30.77
N THR A 679 35.14 5.42 -29.54
CA THR A 679 35.91 6.32 -28.66
C THR A 679 35.94 5.78 -27.24
N PRO A 680 37.09 5.82 -26.54
CA PRO A 680 37.15 5.41 -25.14
C PRO A 680 36.49 6.48 -24.25
N PHE A 681 35.22 6.25 -23.87
CA PHE A 681 34.50 7.08 -22.90
C PHE A 681 34.79 6.64 -21.46
N ASP A 682 34.94 7.61 -20.55
CA ASP A 682 35.06 7.37 -19.10
C ASP A 682 33.74 7.62 -18.36
N PHE A 683 32.73 8.16 -19.06
CA PHE A 683 31.37 8.31 -18.56
C PHE A 683 30.34 8.11 -19.68
N ILE A 684 29.31 7.31 -19.40
CA ILE A 684 28.20 7.06 -20.32
C ILE A 684 26.89 7.16 -19.56
N ILE A 685 25.97 7.95 -20.10
CA ILE A 685 24.57 7.93 -19.68
C ILE A 685 23.67 7.65 -20.88
N SER A 686 22.66 6.81 -20.65
CA SER A 686 21.61 6.50 -21.61
C SER A 686 20.24 6.66 -20.93
N ILE A 687 19.35 7.46 -21.53
CA ILE A 687 18.00 7.73 -20.99
C ILE A 687 16.96 7.45 -22.07
N GLY A 688 15.91 6.71 -21.73
CA GLY A 688 14.81 6.37 -22.63
C GLY A 688 13.54 5.97 -21.88
N ASP A 689 12.40 5.95 -22.56
CA ASP A 689 11.09 5.69 -21.99
C ASP A 689 10.37 4.47 -22.60
N ASP A 690 10.78 4.02 -23.79
CA ASP A 690 10.02 3.05 -24.58
C ASP A 690 10.68 1.67 -24.64
N THR A 691 10.00 0.73 -25.31
CA THR A 691 10.50 -0.64 -25.48
C THR A 691 11.68 -0.74 -26.43
N THR A 692 11.89 0.25 -27.31
CA THR A 692 13.02 0.29 -28.24
C THR A 692 14.30 0.78 -27.56
N ASP A 693 14.17 1.57 -26.49
CA ASP A 693 15.27 2.02 -25.64
C ASP A 693 15.86 0.88 -24.80
N GLU A 694 15.09 -0.18 -24.54
CA GLU A 694 15.57 -1.38 -23.86
C GLU A 694 16.74 -2.04 -24.59
N ASP A 695 16.73 -2.00 -25.94
CA ASP A 695 17.86 -2.47 -26.74
C ASP A 695 19.08 -1.57 -26.56
N MET A 696 18.88 -0.26 -26.38
CA MET A 696 19.97 0.67 -26.05
C MET A 696 20.58 0.33 -24.69
N PHE A 697 19.76 0.11 -23.65
CA PHE A 697 20.25 -0.20 -22.31
C PHE A 697 21.05 -1.50 -22.25
N ARG A 698 20.63 -2.55 -22.97
CA ARG A 698 21.31 -3.85 -22.99
C ARG A 698 22.71 -3.80 -23.61
N GLN A 699 22.94 -2.89 -24.55
CA GLN A 699 24.24 -2.75 -25.22
C GLN A 699 25.24 -1.93 -24.41
N MET A 700 24.78 -1.16 -23.42
CA MET A 700 25.65 -0.31 -22.63
C MET A 700 26.50 -1.13 -21.63
N PRO A 701 27.79 -0.78 -21.44
CA PRO A 701 28.66 -1.51 -20.51
C PRO A 701 28.13 -1.43 -19.07
N ASN A 702 28.50 -2.39 -18.23
CA ASN A 702 27.97 -2.55 -16.87
C ASN A 702 28.15 -1.33 -15.94
N TRP A 703 29.14 -0.49 -16.22
CA TRP A 703 29.44 0.72 -15.46
C TRP A 703 28.69 1.96 -15.96
N ALA A 704 28.00 1.89 -17.12
CA ALA A 704 27.23 3.01 -17.64
C ALA A 704 25.97 3.27 -16.82
N TYR A 705 25.53 4.52 -16.78
CA TYR A 705 24.24 4.90 -16.20
C TYR A 705 23.15 4.71 -17.25
N THR A 706 22.27 3.73 -17.06
CA THR A 706 21.08 3.52 -17.92
C THR A 706 19.82 3.82 -17.12
N LEU A 707 18.99 4.73 -17.62
CA LEU A 707 17.83 5.27 -16.90
C LEU A 707 16.55 5.04 -17.72
N LYS A 708 15.60 4.31 -17.15
CA LYS A 708 14.23 4.19 -17.68
C LYS A 708 13.37 5.35 -17.18
N VAL A 709 12.66 6.03 -18.06
CA VAL A 709 11.67 7.04 -17.70
C VAL A 709 10.30 6.37 -17.51
N GLY A 710 9.61 6.67 -16.40
CA GLY A 710 8.25 6.18 -16.15
C GLY A 710 8.15 4.71 -15.71
N PRO A 711 6.96 4.10 -15.75
CA PRO A 711 6.72 2.72 -15.32
C PRO A 711 7.22 1.67 -16.34
N GLY A 712 7.04 0.39 -15.99
CA GLY A 712 7.33 -0.77 -16.86
C GLY A 712 8.59 -1.56 -16.48
N VAL A 713 8.66 -2.82 -16.91
CA VAL A 713 9.85 -3.67 -16.79
C VAL A 713 10.97 -3.12 -17.68
N THR A 714 12.20 -3.12 -17.18
CA THR A 714 13.34 -2.53 -17.88
C THR A 714 14.66 -3.25 -17.59
N ALA A 715 15.58 -3.20 -18.55
CA ALA A 715 16.99 -3.56 -18.46
C ALA A 715 17.86 -2.37 -18.01
N ALA A 716 17.29 -1.16 -17.91
CA ALA A 716 17.95 -0.02 -17.29
C ALA A 716 18.32 -0.32 -15.84
N ARG A 717 19.45 0.23 -15.38
CA ARG A 717 19.97 0.04 -14.02
C ARG A 717 19.31 0.96 -13.01
N TYR A 718 18.78 2.09 -13.49
CA TYR A 718 18.12 3.11 -12.70
C TYR A 718 16.81 3.53 -13.38
N ARG A 719 15.96 4.24 -12.66
CA ARG A 719 14.69 4.77 -13.09
C ARG A 719 14.55 6.23 -12.69
N VAL A 720 14.05 7.05 -13.61
CA VAL A 720 13.56 8.40 -13.34
C VAL A 720 12.05 8.38 -13.50
N ALA A 721 11.33 8.85 -12.51
CA ALA A 721 9.90 8.60 -12.45
C ALA A 721 9.10 9.34 -13.52
N ARG A 722 9.49 10.59 -13.84
CA ARG A 722 8.74 11.48 -14.75
C ARG A 722 9.68 12.19 -15.71
N GLN A 723 9.17 12.53 -16.90
CA GLN A 723 9.93 13.30 -17.89
C GLN A 723 10.45 14.64 -17.32
N LYS A 724 9.65 15.34 -16.51
CA LYS A 724 10.09 16.58 -15.84
C LYS A 724 11.29 16.39 -14.91
N ASP A 725 11.44 15.19 -14.33
CA ASP A 725 12.58 14.87 -13.46
C ASP A 725 13.85 14.65 -14.31
N VAL A 726 13.71 14.17 -15.57
CA VAL A 726 14.80 14.13 -16.55
C VAL A 726 15.28 15.56 -16.87
N GLU A 727 14.36 16.50 -17.12
CA GLU A 727 14.75 17.89 -17.38
C GLU A 727 15.54 18.51 -16.22
N ARG A 728 15.12 18.21 -14.98
CA ARG A 728 15.83 18.66 -13.77
C ARG A 728 17.21 18.01 -13.65
N LEU A 729 17.31 16.71 -13.93
CA LEU A 729 18.59 16.00 -13.93
C LEU A 729 19.57 16.59 -14.94
N LEU A 730 19.12 16.85 -16.17
CA LEU A 730 19.94 17.45 -17.24
C LEU A 730 20.38 18.88 -16.91
N ARG A 731 19.54 19.66 -16.21
CA ARG A 731 19.93 20.97 -15.67
C ARG A 731 21.03 20.84 -14.63
N CYS A 732 20.90 19.94 -13.65
CA CYS A 732 21.96 19.70 -12.65
C CYS A 732 23.28 19.27 -13.30
N MET A 733 23.23 18.41 -14.33
CA MET A 733 24.41 18.04 -15.10
C MET A 733 25.03 19.26 -15.79
N SER A 734 24.21 20.08 -16.46
CA SER A 734 24.68 21.31 -17.11
C SER A 734 25.34 22.27 -16.12
N GLU A 735 24.78 22.46 -14.93
CA GLU A 735 25.34 23.33 -13.88
C GLU A 735 26.69 22.83 -13.35
N ALA A 736 26.88 21.50 -13.25
CA ALA A 736 28.12 20.90 -12.77
C ALA A 736 29.32 21.12 -13.71
N LEU A 737 29.09 21.55 -14.95
CA LEU A 737 30.15 21.89 -15.91
C LEU A 737 30.65 23.34 -15.76
N VAL A 738 29.94 24.19 -15.02
CA VAL A 738 30.36 25.56 -14.77
C VAL A 738 31.48 25.54 -13.72
N PRO A 739 32.67 26.13 -13.99
CA PRO A 739 33.72 26.22 -12.98
C PRO A 739 33.17 26.96 -11.75
N VAL A 740 33.33 26.38 -10.56
CA VAL A 740 33.12 27.11 -9.31
C VAL A 740 34.09 28.30 -9.32
N ALA A 741 33.54 29.51 -9.45
CA ALA A 741 34.29 30.75 -9.57
C ALA A 741 35.14 31.07 -8.33
#